data_AF-A0A915ILR4-F1
#
_entry.id   AF-A0A915ILR4-F1
#
_cell.length_a   1.000
_cell.length_b   1.000
_cell.length_c   1.000
_cell.angle_alpha   90.00
_cell.angle_beta   90.00
_cell.angle_gamma   90.00
#
_symmetry.space_group_name_H-M   'P 1'
#
loop_
_entity.id
_entity.type
_entity.pdbx_description
1 polymer ?
#
loop_
_entity_poly.entity_id
_entity_poly.type
_entity_poly.pdbx_seq_one_letter_code
_entity_poly.pdbx_strand_id
1 'polypeptide(L)'
;MQISATVCQICQCNGTTVDCSDRNLIDFPVDLPKDVEILNLENNGLEVLQAKDLLGYKNLQGLALSNNSLTTLDDFVFGNLHKLEILNLRFNNLTKIEMNTFSGLSTLTVLNLDQNSIDQIDGDSFKDLTSLKYLNLKGNRLQNFSVRILKPLIKLRNLKIDRKVSNNFDIGENDDDHLVMRISDIVNLTCSTVKNKNDDYQHLDCQNLVVKFKRRRKRRQIAQLETLESNPGQKIQILCRLADRQRIRWYFNDEQMTENLDHNGRLNVRNSMLTIENLKPKDAGVYECRGPSSQVGYKVRLKVKHAPEITVKPFDHYSFEGSRIALNCEAKGYPVPSILWFKDNRPLRETRRQVLENNSTKLTIYPLLREDRGVYACQAINVAGSVRAAASIQIKASAPPKITTAPEHQTIPVGGAASFQCRSVGEPVPKITWRFNGDPIPTIKGHYEVSAQNTLYIYDVRPSDQGYYTCQAVNDIGAMSADAKLTLTEDGPAPLASSTTHLRQPLTRELIVDSIRRATFDIDRAINSTRLNLFNKKLKNPAELLALFRFPSPEAVELARSREIYEQTLRLLKRYISSGLELELDEFKYENFLSSAHLQMIAELSGCNVHHEEPNCDDMCFHNKYRTYDGTCNNLQNPTSGSSYTAFKRLVPPIYENGFDQPVGWSRRKLYHGFPKPNPRRVVNEVVASRGVTDDPNHSHMLMQWGQFLDHDLDFAILSPSIEQFDGGLRCKAACTNSPPCFNIEVPKDDPRIKSLPCIEMERSSAVCGSGETSLFFNKIQPREQINQITSFIDASNIYASTEREALDLRDLFSDHGLLKFDLTSHKQKPFLPFNRDAAMDCRRNRSIEHSVRCFLAGDHRANEQLGLLAMHTLWLREHNRLAGALFKINPHWDGERLFQEARKIVGAQIQHITYEHWLPKVLGAGTSFLGDYSAYDPNVDPSVANAFAAAAFRFGHTLIQPMLHRLNSSFQPTPDGPVRLRDAFFAPEKLLDEGGIDPLLRGLYASPAKLSTPGQFLNRELTEHLFAKAHEVSLDLASLNIQRGRDHAIGSYTDYRNFCNLTSPIGTFDDLAQEIKDENLRDGDRFFYRNQGVFTVLQLQELRKTSLARILCDNGDEIDRVQKDVFVYPGDRRPDNYDDCRKIPALNLNMWQECCQDGCSSNRLQTGDFLNVENGKEIQR
;
A
#
# COMPACT_ATOMS: atom_id res chain seq x y z
N MET A 1 11.33 40.87 -49.94
CA MET A 1 12.54 41.42 -49.29
C MET A 1 12.09 42.20 -48.07
N GLN A 2 12.30 41.64 -46.87
CA GLN A 2 12.41 42.42 -45.64
C GLN A 2 13.59 41.79 -44.90
N ILE A 3 14.62 42.61 -44.71
CA ILE A 3 15.88 42.27 -44.09
C ILE A 3 15.55 41.88 -42.63
N SER A 4 15.99 40.70 -42.20
CA SER A 4 15.94 40.29 -40.80
C SER A 4 16.74 41.32 -40.00
N ALA A 5 16.02 42.23 -39.36
CA ALA A 5 16.61 43.13 -38.38
C ALA A 5 16.98 42.28 -37.18
N THR A 6 18.27 42.24 -36.83
CA THR A 6 18.72 41.60 -35.59
C THR A 6 17.99 42.27 -34.43
N VAL A 7 17.60 41.51 -33.39
CA VAL A 7 16.74 42.00 -32.30
C VAL A 7 17.22 43.33 -31.69
N CYS A 8 18.53 43.57 -31.68
CA CYS A 8 19.17 44.79 -31.18
C CYS A 8 19.05 46.01 -32.13
N GLN A 9 18.34 45.87 -33.25
CA GLN A 9 17.88 46.97 -34.09
C GLN A 9 16.46 47.43 -33.70
N ILE A 10 15.68 46.54 -33.08
CA ILE A 10 14.28 46.80 -32.63
C ILE A 10 14.26 47.14 -31.14
N CYS A 11 15.07 46.46 -30.33
CA CYS A 11 15.26 46.65 -28.90
C CYS A 11 16.62 47.30 -28.59
N GLN A 12 16.75 47.92 -27.42
CA GLN A 12 18.02 48.45 -26.93
C GLN A 12 18.77 47.37 -26.15
N CYS A 13 19.89 46.90 -26.70
CA CYS A 13 20.76 45.92 -26.04
C CYS A 13 21.94 46.63 -25.37
N ASN A 14 22.10 46.49 -24.05
CA ASN A 14 23.23 47.02 -23.29
C ASN A 14 23.80 45.94 -22.36
N GLY A 15 24.92 45.33 -22.76
CA GLY A 15 25.48 44.17 -22.06
C GLY A 15 24.47 43.02 -22.00
N THR A 16 24.22 42.50 -20.79
CA THR A 16 23.23 41.44 -20.53
C THR A 16 21.81 41.97 -20.33
N THR A 17 21.57 43.28 -20.52
CA THR A 17 20.24 43.88 -20.42
C THR A 17 19.68 44.17 -21.81
N VAL A 18 18.46 43.72 -22.07
CA VAL A 18 17.74 43.98 -23.33
C VAL A 18 16.43 44.68 -23.01
N ASP A 19 16.27 45.89 -23.55
CA ASP A 19 15.09 46.72 -23.38
C ASP A 19 14.28 46.83 -24.67
N CYS A 20 13.13 46.13 -24.66
CA CYS A 20 12.14 46.08 -25.71
C CYS A 20 10.83 46.78 -25.28
N SER A 21 10.87 47.69 -24.28
CA SER A 21 9.66 48.40 -23.87
C SER A 21 9.19 49.39 -24.92
N ASP A 22 7.87 49.62 -24.97
CA ASP A 22 7.23 50.64 -25.83
C ASP A 22 7.52 50.44 -27.33
N ARG A 23 7.63 49.18 -27.78
CA ARG A 23 7.95 48.81 -29.16
C ARG A 23 6.76 48.34 -29.98
N ASN A 24 5.55 48.41 -29.43
CA ASN A 24 4.31 47.91 -30.05
C ASN A 24 4.40 46.42 -30.46
N LEU A 25 5.11 45.61 -29.67
CA LEU A 25 5.24 44.17 -29.93
C LEU A 25 3.93 43.45 -29.62
N ILE A 26 3.43 42.66 -30.55
CA ILE A 26 2.25 41.79 -30.37
C ILE A 26 2.64 40.33 -30.09
N ASP A 27 3.86 39.95 -30.49
CA ASP A 27 4.45 38.64 -30.27
C ASP A 27 5.79 38.77 -29.54
N PHE A 28 6.20 37.71 -28.85
CA PHE A 28 7.49 37.67 -28.16
C PHE A 28 8.65 37.79 -29.17
N PRO A 29 9.64 38.68 -28.94
CA PRO A 29 10.71 38.93 -29.91
C PRO A 29 11.61 37.70 -30.11
N VAL A 30 11.83 37.35 -31.38
CA VAL A 30 12.71 36.24 -31.78
C VAL A 30 14.18 36.70 -31.79
N ASP A 31 15.11 35.76 -31.58
CA ASP A 31 16.57 35.98 -31.61
C ASP A 31 17.14 36.93 -30.52
N LEU A 32 16.60 36.89 -29.30
CA LEU A 32 17.23 37.54 -28.14
C LEU A 32 18.61 36.92 -27.81
N PRO A 33 19.59 37.73 -27.35
CA PRO A 33 20.86 37.23 -26.80
C PRO A 33 20.62 36.18 -25.72
N LYS A 34 21.31 35.02 -25.81
CA LYS A 34 21.08 33.90 -24.88
C LYS A 34 21.70 34.11 -23.49
N ASP A 35 22.58 35.09 -23.36
CA ASP A 35 23.20 35.53 -22.12
C ASP A 35 22.45 36.68 -21.42
N VAL A 36 21.27 37.07 -21.93
CA VAL A 36 20.43 38.10 -21.29
C VAL A 36 20.10 37.73 -19.83
N GLU A 37 20.32 38.71 -18.96
CA GLU A 37 20.03 38.65 -17.52
C GLU A 37 18.83 39.52 -17.16
N ILE A 38 18.58 40.61 -17.89
CA ILE A 38 17.41 41.46 -17.68
C ILE A 38 16.72 41.68 -19.03
N LEU A 39 15.45 41.30 -19.12
CA LEU A 39 14.62 41.52 -20.29
C LEU A 39 13.41 42.39 -19.92
N ASN A 40 13.34 43.56 -20.53
CA ASN A 40 12.21 44.49 -20.39
C ASN A 40 11.31 44.43 -21.62
N LEU A 41 10.06 44.04 -21.45
CA LEU A 41 9.01 43.94 -22.48
C LEU A 41 7.77 44.75 -22.08
N GLU A 42 7.93 45.74 -21.19
CA GLU A 42 6.80 46.54 -20.70
C GLU A 42 6.14 47.39 -21.81
N ASN A 43 4.86 47.73 -21.64
CA ASN A 43 4.11 48.62 -22.55
C ASN A 43 4.08 48.11 -24.00
N ASN A 44 3.69 46.86 -24.19
CA ASN A 44 3.52 46.23 -25.49
C ASN A 44 2.11 45.63 -25.59
N GLY A 45 1.81 44.93 -26.69
CA GLY A 45 0.51 44.31 -26.98
C GLY A 45 0.52 42.78 -26.88
N LEU A 46 1.39 42.18 -26.06
CA LEU A 46 1.51 40.71 -25.99
C LEU A 46 0.24 40.08 -25.41
N GLU A 47 -0.40 39.17 -26.15
CA GLU A 47 -1.62 38.48 -25.70
C GLU A 47 -1.35 37.10 -25.09
N VAL A 48 -0.28 36.43 -25.53
CA VAL A 48 0.09 35.07 -25.14
C VAL A 48 1.60 35.00 -24.86
N LEU A 49 1.98 34.22 -23.84
CA LEU A 49 3.36 33.88 -23.52
C LEU A 49 3.48 32.38 -23.30
N GLN A 50 4.28 31.69 -24.11
CA GLN A 50 4.42 30.22 -24.06
C GLN A 50 5.81 29.81 -23.54
N ALA A 51 5.90 28.61 -22.96
CA ALA A 51 7.16 28.08 -22.41
C ALA A 51 8.30 28.01 -23.44
N LYS A 52 7.96 27.81 -24.72
CA LYS A 52 8.91 27.79 -25.84
C LYS A 52 9.57 29.16 -26.08
N ASP A 53 8.86 30.25 -25.77
CA ASP A 53 9.32 31.62 -26.00
C ASP A 53 10.41 32.00 -25.01
N LEU A 54 10.38 31.40 -23.82
CA LEU A 54 11.40 31.57 -22.78
C LEU A 54 12.48 30.48 -22.81
N LEU A 55 12.41 29.55 -23.77
CA LEU A 55 13.30 28.41 -23.86
C LEU A 55 14.73 28.85 -24.24
N GLY A 56 15.66 28.62 -23.31
CA GLY A 56 17.09 28.91 -23.50
C GLY A 56 17.59 30.18 -22.84
N TYR A 57 16.72 31.01 -22.23
CA TYR A 57 17.13 32.24 -21.51
C TYR A 57 17.40 31.97 -20.02
N LYS A 58 18.23 30.98 -19.73
CA LYS A 58 18.47 30.45 -18.37
C LYS A 58 19.22 31.42 -17.43
N ASN A 59 19.76 32.50 -17.99
CA ASN A 59 20.47 33.54 -17.24
C ASN A 59 19.58 34.68 -16.78
N LEU A 60 18.31 34.71 -17.18
CA LEU A 60 17.37 35.76 -16.75
C LEU A 60 17.27 35.82 -15.23
N GLN A 61 17.59 37.00 -14.70
CA GLN A 61 17.43 37.45 -13.32
C GLN A 61 16.24 38.42 -13.20
N GLY A 62 15.95 39.20 -14.23
CA GLY A 62 14.80 40.11 -14.27
C GLY A 62 13.97 39.96 -15.56
N LEU A 63 12.66 39.81 -15.42
CA LEU A 63 11.71 39.79 -16.54
C LEU A 63 10.56 40.74 -16.25
N ALA A 64 10.41 41.77 -17.09
CA ALA A 64 9.35 42.76 -16.97
C ALA A 64 8.38 42.65 -18.15
N LEU A 65 7.12 42.35 -17.85
CA LEU A 65 6.02 42.10 -18.80
C LEU A 65 4.81 42.98 -18.48
N SER A 66 5.03 44.07 -17.75
CA SER A 66 3.98 44.99 -17.31
C SER A 66 3.25 45.64 -18.49
N ASN A 67 1.97 45.97 -18.31
CA ASN A 67 1.19 46.75 -19.29
C ASN A 67 1.20 46.09 -20.68
N ASN A 68 0.77 44.83 -20.70
CA ASN A 68 0.56 44.01 -21.90
C ASN A 68 -0.90 43.49 -21.88
N SER A 69 -1.26 42.63 -22.83
CA SER A 69 -2.61 42.07 -22.98
C SER A 69 -2.70 40.60 -22.55
N LEU A 70 -1.78 40.11 -21.72
CA LEU A 70 -1.71 38.68 -21.37
C LEU A 70 -2.97 38.23 -20.63
N THR A 71 -3.61 37.16 -21.12
CA THR A 71 -4.88 36.65 -20.55
C THR A 71 -4.70 35.38 -19.71
N THR A 72 -3.73 34.54 -20.05
CA THR A 72 -3.43 33.27 -19.37
C THR A 72 -1.93 33.00 -19.36
N LEU A 73 -1.48 32.16 -18.42
CA LEU A 73 -0.11 31.67 -18.34
C LEU A 73 -0.16 30.15 -18.18
N ASP A 74 0.46 29.43 -19.12
CA ASP A 74 0.49 27.96 -19.09
C ASP A 74 1.31 27.43 -17.90
N ASP A 75 0.98 26.22 -17.44
CA ASP A 75 1.79 25.47 -16.48
C ASP A 75 3.26 25.34 -16.96
N PHE A 76 4.20 25.57 -16.04
CA PHE A 76 5.66 25.57 -16.29
C PHE A 76 6.19 26.62 -17.29
N VAL A 77 5.43 27.66 -17.63
CA VAL A 77 5.88 28.73 -18.57
C VAL A 77 7.22 29.36 -18.17
N PHE A 78 7.49 29.51 -16.88
CA PHE A 78 8.76 30.03 -16.35
C PHE A 78 9.73 28.93 -15.86
N GLY A 79 9.39 27.64 -16.05
CA GLY A 79 10.01 26.50 -15.37
C GLY A 79 11.51 26.30 -15.64
N ASN A 80 12.07 26.96 -16.66
CA ASN A 80 13.50 26.90 -17.00
C ASN A 80 14.30 28.10 -16.48
N LEU A 81 13.68 29.06 -15.78
CA LEU A 81 14.27 30.33 -15.34
C LEU A 81 14.71 30.31 -13.87
N HIS A 82 15.52 29.32 -13.49
CA HIS A 82 15.93 29.08 -12.10
C HIS A 82 16.83 30.17 -11.46
N LYS A 83 17.22 31.20 -12.22
CA LYS A 83 17.96 32.37 -11.74
C LYS A 83 17.08 33.62 -11.61
N LEU A 84 15.80 33.54 -11.98
CA LEU A 84 14.92 34.69 -12.00
C LEU A 84 14.71 35.19 -10.57
N GLU A 85 15.02 36.46 -10.33
CA GLU A 85 14.88 37.14 -9.04
C GLU A 85 13.71 38.13 -9.04
N ILE A 86 13.38 38.71 -10.21
CA ILE A 86 12.32 39.71 -10.36
C ILE A 86 11.42 39.32 -11.54
N LEU A 87 10.12 39.22 -11.28
CA LEU A 87 9.09 39.00 -12.28
C LEU A 87 7.96 40.03 -12.10
N ASN A 88 7.73 40.84 -13.13
CA ASN A 88 6.72 41.89 -13.13
C ASN A 88 5.67 41.62 -14.21
N LEU A 89 4.43 41.33 -13.80
CA LEU A 89 3.28 40.97 -14.63
C LEU A 89 2.10 41.93 -14.42
N ARG A 90 2.35 43.12 -13.84
CA ARG A 90 1.30 44.09 -13.52
C ARG A 90 0.57 44.62 -14.76
N PHE A 91 -0.67 45.09 -14.60
CA PHE A 91 -1.43 45.70 -15.70
C PHE A 91 -1.52 44.78 -16.92
N ASN A 92 -1.85 43.52 -16.69
CA ASN A 92 -2.22 42.56 -17.73
C ASN A 92 -3.70 42.17 -17.55
N ASN A 93 -4.21 41.18 -18.29
CA ASN A 93 -5.58 40.72 -18.20
C ASN A 93 -5.70 39.28 -17.68
N LEU A 94 -4.76 38.85 -16.81
CA LEU A 94 -4.74 37.50 -16.26
C LEU A 94 -5.97 37.25 -15.39
N THR A 95 -6.63 36.10 -15.56
CA THR A 95 -7.85 35.73 -14.80
C THR A 95 -7.62 34.67 -13.73
N LYS A 96 -6.64 33.79 -13.91
CA LYS A 96 -6.29 32.74 -12.94
C LYS A 96 -4.79 32.46 -12.91
N ILE A 97 -4.32 31.89 -11.79
CA ILE A 97 -2.96 31.34 -11.65
C ILE A 97 -3.08 29.83 -11.40
N GLU A 98 -2.44 29.02 -12.25
CA GLU A 98 -2.47 27.56 -12.20
C GLU A 98 -1.38 26.98 -11.28
N MET A 99 -1.47 25.68 -10.96
CA MET A 99 -0.67 25.00 -9.93
C MET A 99 0.85 25.10 -10.20
N ASN A 100 1.28 25.02 -11.45
CA ASN A 100 2.70 24.98 -11.81
C ASN A 100 3.17 26.20 -12.61
N THR A 101 2.38 27.28 -12.67
CA THR A 101 2.74 28.52 -13.39
C THR A 101 4.12 29.05 -12.96
N PHE A 102 4.41 29.06 -11.66
CA PHE A 102 5.70 29.56 -11.11
C PHE A 102 6.65 28.43 -10.66
N SER A 103 6.44 27.22 -11.16
CA SER A 103 7.27 26.08 -10.71
C SER A 103 8.75 26.30 -11.04
N GLY A 104 9.62 25.91 -10.10
CA GLY A 104 11.06 25.98 -10.26
C GLY A 104 11.69 27.37 -10.03
N LEU A 105 10.91 28.39 -9.66
CA LEU A 105 11.35 29.77 -9.41
C LEU A 105 11.81 30.02 -7.95
N SER A 106 12.69 29.16 -7.43
CA SER A 106 13.13 29.22 -6.02
C SER A 106 14.02 30.42 -5.64
N THR A 107 14.58 31.10 -6.63
CA THR A 107 15.37 32.32 -6.48
C THR A 107 14.53 33.60 -6.50
N LEU A 108 13.25 33.52 -6.91
CA LEU A 108 12.41 34.69 -7.12
C LEU A 108 12.21 35.45 -5.80
N THR A 109 12.54 36.75 -5.80
CA THR A 109 12.45 37.62 -4.63
C THR A 109 11.33 38.65 -4.75
N VAL A 110 10.96 39.03 -5.98
CA VAL A 110 9.91 40.00 -6.27
C VAL A 110 8.96 39.41 -7.32
N LEU A 111 7.69 39.29 -6.96
CA LEU A 111 6.61 38.94 -7.87
C LEU A 111 5.53 40.02 -7.81
N ASN A 112 5.26 40.64 -8.95
CA ASN A 112 4.25 41.68 -9.05
C ASN A 112 3.15 41.30 -10.04
N LEU A 113 1.92 41.17 -9.53
CA LEU A 113 0.72 40.73 -10.25
C LEU A 113 -0.41 41.77 -10.12
N ASP A 114 -0.08 43.01 -9.75
CA ASP A 114 -1.09 44.02 -9.48
C ASP A 114 -1.85 44.47 -10.74
N GLN A 115 -3.11 44.88 -10.56
CA GLN A 115 -3.96 45.38 -11.64
C GLN A 115 -4.13 44.36 -12.78
N ASN A 116 -4.49 43.13 -12.42
CA ASN A 116 -4.93 42.09 -13.35
C ASN A 116 -6.42 41.77 -13.08
N SER A 117 -6.97 40.76 -13.75
CA SER A 117 -8.35 40.28 -13.54
C SER A 117 -8.41 38.99 -12.70
N ILE A 118 -7.40 38.71 -11.86
CA ILE A 118 -7.25 37.40 -11.20
C ILE A 118 -8.37 37.19 -10.16
N ASP A 119 -9.19 36.17 -10.32
CA ASP A 119 -10.22 35.78 -9.35
C ASP A 119 -9.91 34.46 -8.63
N GLN A 120 -9.05 33.61 -9.21
CA GLN A 120 -8.63 32.33 -8.65
C GLN A 120 -7.09 32.14 -8.67
N ILE A 121 -6.54 31.68 -7.53
CA ILE A 121 -5.14 31.23 -7.41
C ILE A 121 -5.17 29.81 -6.87
N ASP A 122 -4.55 28.86 -7.56
CA ASP A 122 -4.43 27.48 -7.10
C ASP A 122 -3.58 27.37 -5.82
N GLY A 123 -3.87 26.34 -4.99
CA GLY A 123 -3.33 26.21 -3.64
C GLY A 123 -1.80 26.08 -3.58
N ASP A 124 -1.19 25.56 -4.63
CA ASP A 124 0.24 25.24 -4.69
C ASP A 124 1.01 26.12 -5.68
N SER A 125 0.37 27.12 -6.30
CA SER A 125 0.98 28.00 -7.30
C SER A 125 2.26 28.71 -6.82
N PHE A 126 2.43 28.88 -5.51
CA PHE A 126 3.58 29.56 -4.89
C PHE A 126 4.54 28.62 -4.15
N LYS A 127 4.36 27.29 -4.23
CA LYS A 127 5.13 26.29 -3.46
C LYS A 127 6.65 26.42 -3.60
N ASP A 128 7.12 26.75 -4.80
CA ASP A 128 8.55 26.81 -5.11
C ASP A 128 9.16 28.19 -4.80
N LEU A 129 8.36 29.22 -4.51
CA LEU A 129 8.78 30.63 -4.33
C LEU A 129 9.39 30.92 -2.93
N THR A 130 10.24 30.01 -2.45
CA THR A 130 10.79 30.01 -1.08
C THR A 130 11.70 31.21 -0.76
N SER A 131 12.16 31.95 -1.78
CA SER A 131 12.97 33.16 -1.62
C SER A 131 12.18 34.47 -1.75
N LEU A 132 10.87 34.41 -1.97
CA LEU A 132 10.05 35.57 -2.25
C LEU A 132 10.00 36.51 -1.05
N LYS A 133 10.30 37.79 -1.28
CA LYS A 133 10.31 38.86 -0.27
C LYS A 133 9.17 39.86 -0.49
N TYR A 134 8.74 40.04 -1.73
CA TYR A 134 7.68 40.95 -2.12
C TYR A 134 6.67 40.26 -3.05
N LEU A 135 5.39 40.30 -2.66
CA LEU A 135 4.26 39.85 -3.45
C LEU A 135 3.20 40.95 -3.50
N ASN A 136 2.73 41.29 -4.69
CA ASN A 136 1.69 42.29 -4.87
C ASN A 136 0.60 41.78 -5.80
N LEU A 137 -0.61 41.70 -5.24
CA LEU A 137 -1.84 41.18 -5.84
C LEU A 137 -2.96 42.24 -5.85
N LYS A 138 -2.65 43.49 -5.52
CA LYS A 138 -3.63 44.58 -5.42
C LYS A 138 -4.28 44.88 -6.78
N GLY A 139 -5.55 45.26 -6.80
CA GLY A 139 -6.29 45.56 -8.03
C GLY A 139 -6.68 44.33 -8.82
N ASN A 140 -6.90 43.19 -8.16
CA ASN A 140 -7.39 41.95 -8.79
C ASN A 140 -8.87 41.69 -8.41
N ARG A 141 -9.46 40.61 -8.92
CA ARG A 141 -10.87 40.24 -8.67
C ARG A 141 -11.04 39.17 -7.58
N LEU A 142 -10.01 38.94 -6.78
CA LEU A 142 -9.99 37.93 -5.70
C LEU A 142 -11.15 38.19 -4.71
N GLN A 143 -12.03 37.21 -4.54
CA GLN A 143 -13.10 37.25 -3.53
C GLN A 143 -12.68 36.51 -2.26
N ASN A 144 -11.97 35.39 -2.42
CA ASN A 144 -11.43 34.56 -1.34
C ASN A 144 -9.94 34.38 -1.55
N PHE A 145 -9.14 34.64 -0.51
CA PHE A 145 -7.69 34.48 -0.57
C PHE A 145 -7.21 33.63 0.59
N SER A 146 -6.74 32.43 0.28
CA SER A 146 -6.33 31.45 1.28
C SER A 146 -4.94 31.77 1.80
N VAL A 147 -4.80 31.91 3.12
CA VAL A 147 -3.49 32.12 3.78
C VAL A 147 -2.52 30.96 3.54
N ARG A 148 -3.05 29.76 3.21
CA ARG A 148 -2.23 28.56 2.97
C ARG A 148 -1.27 28.73 1.80
N ILE A 149 -1.64 29.50 0.78
CA ILE A 149 -0.78 29.73 -0.40
C ILE A 149 0.45 30.60 -0.07
N LEU A 150 0.42 31.32 1.06
CA LEU A 150 1.55 32.11 1.56
C LEU A 150 2.51 31.29 2.43
N LYS A 151 2.10 30.11 2.91
CA LYS A 151 2.88 29.26 3.84
C LYS A 151 4.28 28.88 3.30
N PRO A 152 4.47 28.60 2.00
CA PRO A 152 5.80 28.35 1.43
C PRO A 152 6.70 29.59 1.38
N LEU A 153 6.14 30.79 1.48
CA LEU A 153 6.83 32.08 1.28
C LEU A 153 7.52 32.57 2.56
N ILE A 154 8.40 31.75 3.12
CA ILE A 154 9.03 31.98 4.44
C ILE A 154 9.88 33.26 4.53
N LYS A 155 10.28 33.85 3.39
CA LYS A 155 11.03 35.11 3.33
C LYS A 155 10.16 36.33 3.01
N LEU A 156 8.84 36.16 2.89
CA LEU A 156 7.93 37.22 2.47
C LEU A 156 7.88 38.31 3.54
N ARG A 157 8.19 39.54 3.14
CA ARG A 157 8.20 40.71 4.05
C ARG A 157 7.11 41.69 3.70
N ASN A 158 6.73 41.74 2.42
CA ASN A 158 5.81 42.72 1.88
C ASN A 158 4.75 42.02 1.04
N LEU A 159 3.52 41.99 1.55
CA LEU A 159 2.34 41.52 0.82
C LEU A 159 1.41 42.71 0.57
N LYS A 160 0.99 42.91 -0.67
CA LYS A 160 -0.03 43.90 -1.03
C LYS A 160 -1.24 43.18 -1.63
N ILE A 161 -2.41 43.40 -1.05
CA ILE A 161 -3.70 42.83 -1.50
C ILE A 161 -4.82 43.86 -1.26
N ASP A 162 -5.96 43.71 -1.94
CA ASP A 162 -7.08 44.64 -1.78
C ASP A 162 -7.75 44.52 -0.41
N ARG A 163 -8.16 45.68 0.12
CA ARG A 163 -8.72 45.82 1.47
C ARG A 163 -10.00 44.99 1.71
N LYS A 164 -10.75 44.69 0.64
CA LYS A 164 -11.96 43.85 0.72
C LYS A 164 -11.63 42.38 1.01
N VAL A 165 -10.46 41.90 0.60
CA VAL A 165 -9.99 40.53 0.80
C VAL A 165 -9.32 40.37 2.16
N SER A 166 -8.63 41.40 2.65
CA SER A 166 -7.95 41.38 3.96
C SER A 166 -8.91 41.36 5.16
N ASN A 167 -10.16 41.80 4.99
CA ASN A 167 -11.14 41.84 6.08
C ASN A 167 -11.74 40.47 6.45
N ASN A 168 -11.45 39.41 5.68
CA ASN A 168 -11.85 38.02 5.98
C ASN A 168 -10.76 37.22 6.73
N PHE A 169 -9.67 37.85 7.15
CA PHE A 169 -8.63 37.23 7.99
C PHE A 169 -9.01 37.37 9.46
N ASP A 170 -9.81 36.45 9.99
CA ASP A 170 -10.07 36.39 11.43
C ASP A 170 -8.92 35.62 12.11
N ILE A 171 -8.08 36.34 12.85
CA ILE A 171 -6.90 35.81 13.54
C ILE A 171 -7.34 35.48 14.96
N GLY A 172 -7.56 34.19 15.25
CA GLY A 172 -7.77 33.72 16.61
C GLY A 172 -6.51 33.92 17.45
N GLU A 173 -6.64 34.68 18.54
CA GLU A 173 -5.59 35.02 19.50
C GLU A 173 -4.96 33.78 20.14
N ASN A 174 -3.63 33.69 20.05
CA ASN A 174 -2.72 33.19 21.09
C ASN A 174 -1.32 33.72 20.78
N ASP A 175 -0.72 34.37 21.77
CA ASP A 175 0.55 35.10 21.70
C ASP A 175 1.73 34.26 21.17
N ASP A 176 2.32 34.73 20.07
CA ASP A 176 3.76 35.01 19.96
C ASP A 176 3.99 36.00 18.81
N ASP A 177 4.45 37.20 19.18
CA ASP A 177 4.64 38.39 18.35
C ASP A 177 5.48 38.14 17.07
N HIS A 178 4.86 38.23 15.89
CA HIS A 178 5.44 38.83 14.67
C HIS A 178 4.38 39.05 13.57
N LEU A 179 3.48 40.04 13.71
CA LEU A 179 2.98 40.80 12.55
C LEU A 179 2.21 42.07 13.00
N VAL A 180 2.90 43.19 13.18
CA VAL A 180 2.23 44.51 13.16
C VAL A 180 2.66 45.23 11.88
N MET A 181 1.81 45.11 10.86
CA MET A 181 1.87 45.91 9.65
C MET A 181 1.38 47.34 9.95
N ARG A 182 2.18 48.36 9.62
CA ARG A 182 1.64 49.71 9.35
C ARG A 182 1.93 50.14 7.92
N ILE A 183 0.85 50.65 7.34
CA ILE A 183 0.69 51.24 6.02
C ILE A 183 1.33 52.63 6.04
N SER A 184 2.53 52.75 5.46
CA SER A 184 3.13 53.94 4.83
C SER A 184 4.64 53.77 4.96
N ASP A 185 5.31 53.46 3.84
CA ASP A 185 6.73 53.74 3.54
C ASP A 185 7.20 52.84 2.39
N ILE A 186 6.68 53.07 1.18
CA ILE A 186 7.33 52.67 -0.07
C ILE A 186 7.19 53.84 -1.05
N VAL A 187 8.32 54.42 -1.45
CA VAL A 187 8.42 55.42 -2.53
C VAL A 187 8.40 54.69 -3.87
N ASN A 188 7.72 55.29 -4.85
CA ASN A 188 7.50 54.82 -6.21
C ASN A 188 8.76 54.26 -6.89
N LEU A 189 8.61 53.10 -7.55
CA LEU A 189 9.55 52.62 -8.57
C LEU A 189 9.13 53.23 -9.91
N THR A 190 9.90 54.20 -10.39
CA THR A 190 9.90 54.66 -11.79
C THR A 190 11.34 54.88 -12.19
N CYS A 191 11.77 54.31 -13.32
CA CYS A 191 12.99 54.73 -14.01
C CYS A 191 12.77 56.15 -14.55
N SER A 192 13.51 57.14 -14.07
CA SER A 192 13.39 58.52 -14.55
C SER A 192 14.68 58.99 -15.22
N THR A 193 14.53 59.63 -16.38
CA THR A 193 15.61 60.30 -17.11
C THR A 193 16.07 61.56 -16.38
N VAL A 194 17.36 61.65 -16.03
CA VAL A 194 17.95 62.88 -15.47
C VAL A 194 18.70 63.60 -16.58
N LYS A 195 18.26 64.81 -16.94
CA LYS A 195 19.01 65.71 -17.83
C LYS A 195 20.18 66.34 -17.08
N ASN A 196 21.38 66.27 -17.66
CA ASN A 196 22.47 67.15 -17.26
C ASN A 196 23.13 67.81 -18.49
N LYS A 197 23.69 69.00 -18.25
CA LYS A 197 23.67 70.16 -19.17
C LYS A 197 24.59 70.17 -20.40
N ASN A 198 25.32 69.11 -20.76
CA ASN A 198 26.24 69.14 -21.91
C ASN A 198 26.10 67.88 -22.76
N ASP A 199 25.86 68.07 -24.05
CA ASP A 199 25.57 67.07 -25.09
C ASP A 199 26.63 65.98 -25.22
N ASP A 200 26.24 64.73 -24.96
CA ASP A 200 26.41 63.54 -25.84
C ASP A 200 25.86 62.27 -25.14
N TYR A 201 25.04 61.51 -25.88
CA TYR A 201 24.48 60.15 -25.63
C TYR A 201 24.04 59.72 -24.20
N GLN A 202 22.75 59.38 -24.07
CA GLN A 202 22.06 59.01 -22.82
C GLN A 202 22.37 57.57 -22.35
N HIS A 203 22.86 57.42 -21.11
CA HIS A 203 22.87 56.16 -20.35
C HIS A 203 21.61 56.05 -19.46
N LEU A 204 20.94 54.90 -19.51
CA LEU A 204 19.91 54.49 -18.54
C LEU A 204 20.62 53.97 -17.27
N ASP A 205 20.49 54.66 -16.13
CA ASP A 205 21.09 54.22 -14.85
C ASP A 205 20.03 53.54 -13.96
N CYS A 206 20.12 52.22 -13.86
CA CYS A 206 19.37 51.37 -12.94
C CYS A 206 20.25 50.77 -11.83
N GLN A 207 21.40 51.35 -11.48
CA GLN A 207 22.44 50.65 -10.70
C GLN A 207 22.45 50.87 -9.17
N ASN A 208 21.52 51.60 -8.56
CA ASN A 208 21.59 51.86 -7.11
C ASN A 208 20.50 51.17 -6.26
N LEU A 209 20.60 49.85 -6.13
CA LEU A 209 19.91 49.06 -5.11
C LEU A 209 20.78 48.96 -3.84
N VAL A 210 20.65 49.91 -2.91
CA VAL A 210 21.24 49.79 -1.56
C VAL A 210 20.15 49.84 -0.49
N VAL A 211 19.82 48.69 0.09
CA VAL A 211 18.97 48.59 1.29
C VAL A 211 19.82 48.93 2.52
N LYS A 212 19.69 50.14 3.08
CA LYS A 212 20.31 50.51 4.37
C LYS A 212 19.37 50.18 5.54
N PHE A 213 19.81 49.30 6.44
CA PHE A 213 19.14 49.03 7.72
C PHE A 213 19.66 49.97 8.83
N LYS A 214 18.77 50.69 9.53
CA LYS A 214 19.11 51.32 10.82
C LYS A 214 18.78 50.35 11.97
N ARG A 215 19.79 50.05 12.80
CA ARG A 215 19.68 49.23 14.01
C ARG A 215 19.61 50.10 15.27
N ARG A 216 18.70 49.78 16.21
CA ARG A 216 18.88 50.05 17.65
C ARG A 216 18.42 48.85 18.50
N ARG A 217 19.14 48.64 19.62
CA ARG A 217 19.14 47.48 20.53
C ARG A 217 18.22 47.66 21.74
N LYS A 218 17.67 46.54 22.26
CA LYS A 218 17.91 45.89 23.59
C LYS A 218 16.91 44.71 23.73
N ARG A 219 17.23 43.42 23.97
CA ARG A 219 18.05 42.62 24.93
C ARG A 219 17.12 41.76 25.83
N ARG A 220 17.12 40.43 25.64
CA ARG A 220 17.37 39.40 26.68
C ARG A 220 17.57 38.01 26.02
N GLN A 221 18.48 37.23 26.58
CA GLN A 221 19.03 35.97 26.04
C GLN A 221 18.46 34.76 26.79
N ILE A 222 18.12 33.71 26.04
CA ILE A 222 18.14 32.32 26.50
C ILE A 222 19.05 31.58 25.51
N ALA A 223 19.95 30.74 26.01
CA ALA A 223 21.04 30.14 25.22
C ALA A 223 20.52 29.05 24.26
N GLN A 224 20.44 29.39 22.98
CA GLN A 224 20.18 28.49 21.86
C GLN A 224 21.51 28.20 21.13
N LEU A 225 21.73 26.97 20.67
CA LEU A 225 22.88 26.60 19.83
C LEU A 225 22.74 27.32 18.48
N GLU A 226 23.56 28.35 18.24
CA GLU A 226 23.51 29.15 17.01
C GLU A 226 24.24 28.41 15.88
N THR A 227 23.63 28.28 14.69
CA THR A 227 24.32 27.73 13.52
C THR A 227 24.75 28.85 12.58
N LEU A 228 26.04 28.89 12.25
CA LEU A 228 26.63 29.82 11.28
C LEU A 228 26.97 29.04 10.01
N GLU A 229 26.61 29.58 8.86
CA GLU A 229 26.96 29.01 7.55
C GLU A 229 27.76 30.04 6.75
N SER A 230 28.87 29.63 6.14
CA SER A 230 29.73 30.55 5.37
C SER A 230 30.51 29.83 4.26
N ASN A 231 31.00 30.61 3.30
CA ASN A 231 31.78 30.12 2.18
C ASN A 231 33.27 29.98 2.57
N PRO A 232 34.02 29.04 1.97
CA PRO A 232 35.46 28.94 2.17
C PRO A 232 36.17 30.25 1.80
N GLY A 233 37.27 30.54 2.48
CA GLY A 233 38.06 31.75 2.27
C GLY A 233 37.51 33.01 2.96
N GLN A 234 36.28 32.97 3.49
CA GLN A 234 35.73 34.10 4.23
C GLN A 234 36.29 34.19 5.65
N LYS A 235 36.33 35.43 6.14
CA LYS A 235 36.60 35.71 7.55
C LYS A 235 35.32 35.50 8.36
N ILE A 236 35.37 34.64 9.37
CA ILE A 236 34.28 34.46 10.34
C ILE A 236 34.68 34.99 11.71
N GLN A 237 33.72 35.61 12.38
CA GLN A 237 33.86 36.09 13.75
C GLN A 237 32.75 35.50 14.61
N ILE A 238 33.11 34.64 15.55
CA ILE A 238 32.20 34.02 16.50
C ILE A 238 32.29 34.82 17.81
N LEU A 239 31.21 35.52 18.15
CA LEU A 239 31.12 36.32 19.36
C LEU A 239 30.52 35.50 20.51
N CYS A 240 31.32 35.25 21.54
CA CYS A 240 30.87 34.68 22.80
C CYS A 240 29.84 35.57 23.49
N ARG A 241 28.70 34.97 23.78
CA ARG A 241 27.50 35.64 24.26
C ARG A 241 27.23 35.43 25.76
N LEU A 242 28.20 34.91 26.52
CA LEU A 242 28.07 34.75 27.97
C LEU A 242 27.92 36.09 28.71
N ALA A 243 27.21 36.05 29.84
CA ALA A 243 26.94 37.20 30.69
C ALA A 243 28.20 37.69 31.41
N ASP A 244 29.04 36.76 31.88
CA ASP A 244 30.37 37.05 32.41
C ASP A 244 31.41 37.00 31.28
N ARG A 245 32.11 38.12 31.08
CA ARG A 245 33.10 38.30 30.01
C ARG A 245 34.53 38.32 30.54
N GLN A 246 34.73 38.19 31.84
CA GLN A 246 36.07 38.14 32.42
C GLN A 246 36.57 36.69 32.36
N ARG A 247 37.66 36.46 31.63
CA ARG A 247 38.37 35.15 31.50
C ARG A 247 37.57 34.04 30.79
N ILE A 248 37.17 34.26 29.54
CA ILE A 248 36.53 33.26 28.66
C ILE A 248 37.55 32.24 28.12
N ARG A 249 37.19 30.96 28.11
CA ARG A 249 37.93 29.87 27.41
C ARG A 249 37.13 29.37 26.22
N TRP A 250 37.80 29.07 25.10
CA TRP A 250 37.17 28.53 23.89
C TRP A 250 37.49 27.05 23.72
N TYR A 251 36.54 26.33 23.14
CA TYR A 251 36.62 24.92 22.81
C TYR A 251 36.19 24.73 21.34
N PHE A 252 36.84 23.82 20.63
CA PHE A 252 36.42 23.35 19.31
C PHE A 252 36.16 21.85 19.40
N ASN A 253 34.95 21.42 19.06
CA ASN A 253 34.49 20.03 19.22
C ASN A 253 34.82 19.45 20.61
N ASP A 254 34.51 20.23 21.66
CA ASP A 254 34.72 19.91 23.08
C ASP A 254 36.19 19.85 23.56
N GLU A 255 37.18 20.11 22.70
CA GLU A 255 38.59 20.25 23.09
C GLU A 255 38.97 21.70 23.38
N GLN A 256 39.67 21.95 24.51
CA GLN A 256 40.05 23.29 24.91
C GLN A 256 41.16 23.85 24.00
N MET A 257 40.94 25.04 23.46
CA MET A 257 41.94 25.74 22.65
C MET A 257 43.03 26.34 23.57
N THR A 258 44.30 26.05 23.29
CA THR A 258 45.44 26.32 24.19
C THR A 258 46.24 27.59 23.86
N GLU A 259 46.10 28.18 22.67
CA GLU A 259 46.90 29.33 22.22
C GLU A 259 46.05 30.48 21.65
N ASN A 260 46.51 31.73 21.84
CA ASN A 260 45.83 32.95 21.34
C ASN A 260 45.98 33.17 19.83
N LEU A 261 46.87 32.42 19.18
CA LEU A 261 47.12 32.41 17.73
C LEU A 261 47.51 30.99 17.32
N ASP A 262 46.90 30.41 16.28
CA ASP A 262 47.51 29.25 15.63
C ASP A 262 48.81 29.69 14.93
N HIS A 263 49.75 28.77 14.68
CA HIS A 263 51.09 29.10 14.17
C HIS A 263 51.10 29.80 12.79
N ASN A 264 49.93 29.89 12.13
CA ASN A 264 49.70 30.56 10.85
C ASN A 264 48.87 31.84 10.95
N GLY A 265 48.54 32.32 12.17
CA GLY A 265 47.79 33.57 12.40
C GLY A 265 46.36 33.59 11.84
N ARG A 266 45.77 32.44 11.52
CA ARG A 266 44.42 32.27 10.96
C ARG A 266 43.35 32.33 12.04
N LEU A 267 43.68 31.90 13.25
CA LEU A 267 42.76 31.82 14.38
C LEU A 267 43.18 32.80 15.47
N ASN A 268 42.34 33.80 15.73
CA ASN A 268 42.66 34.89 16.67
C ASN A 268 41.57 35.00 17.73
N VAL A 269 41.94 34.67 18.98
CA VAL A 269 41.05 34.73 20.14
C VAL A 269 41.32 36.04 20.89
N ARG A 270 40.40 37.01 20.79
CA ARG A 270 40.46 38.25 21.58
C ARG A 270 39.22 38.38 22.46
N ASN A 271 39.42 38.35 23.77
CA ASN A 271 38.38 38.55 24.78
C ASN A 271 37.18 37.60 24.55
N SER A 272 36.05 38.14 24.07
CA SER A 272 34.82 37.39 23.78
C SER A 272 34.65 37.04 22.31
N MET A 273 35.67 37.15 21.45
CA MET A 273 35.52 36.95 20.00
C MET A 273 36.60 36.02 19.46
N LEU A 274 36.17 34.94 18.81
CA LEU A 274 37.00 34.04 18.03
C LEU A 274 36.93 34.46 16.57
N THR A 275 38.06 34.77 15.95
CA THR A 275 38.14 35.13 14.52
C THR A 275 38.87 34.05 13.75
N ILE A 276 38.30 33.61 12.63
CA ILE A 276 38.89 32.70 11.65
C ILE A 276 39.06 33.50 10.36
N GLU A 277 40.28 33.89 9.97
CA GLU A 277 40.52 34.83 8.86
C GLU A 277 40.31 34.19 7.47
N ASN A 278 40.56 32.89 7.33
CA ASN A 278 40.48 32.17 6.06
C ASN A 278 39.86 30.80 6.30
N LEU A 279 38.53 30.78 6.29
CA LEU A 279 37.70 29.61 6.61
C LEU A 279 37.93 28.44 5.64
N LYS A 280 38.25 27.27 6.16
CA LYS A 280 38.38 26.02 5.38
C LYS A 280 37.27 25.04 5.76
N PRO A 281 36.94 24.06 4.87
CA PRO A 281 35.96 23.02 5.19
C PRO A 281 36.25 22.28 6.49
N LYS A 282 37.54 22.05 6.81
CA LYS A 282 37.99 21.41 8.06
C LYS A 282 37.76 22.22 9.34
N ASP A 283 37.46 23.52 9.21
CA ASP A 283 37.18 24.40 10.35
C ASP A 283 35.68 24.32 10.72
N ALA A 284 34.88 23.53 9.99
CA ALA A 284 33.50 23.20 10.35
C ALA A 284 33.47 22.36 11.63
N GLY A 285 32.55 22.69 12.54
CA GLY A 285 32.47 22.04 13.84
C GLY A 285 31.74 22.90 14.87
N VAL A 286 31.74 22.48 16.12
CA VAL A 286 31.08 23.19 17.22
C VAL A 286 32.12 23.98 18.00
N TYR A 287 31.98 25.29 18.01
CA TYR A 287 32.78 26.20 18.83
C TYR A 287 32.01 26.55 20.09
N GLU A 288 32.60 26.37 21.26
CA GLU A 288 31.99 26.69 22.53
C GLU A 288 32.86 27.66 23.31
N CYS A 289 32.27 28.69 23.91
CA CYS A 289 32.95 29.52 24.90
C CYS A 289 32.38 29.25 26.30
N ARG A 290 33.25 29.08 27.29
CA ARG A 290 32.90 28.84 28.71
C ARG A 290 33.52 29.92 29.62
N GLY A 291 32.80 30.30 30.67
CA GLY A 291 33.28 31.21 31.73
C GLY A 291 33.92 30.44 32.90
N PRO A 292 34.62 31.13 33.82
CA PRO A 292 35.37 30.47 34.91
C PRO A 292 34.48 29.73 35.93
N SER A 293 33.21 30.13 36.09
CA SER A 293 32.28 29.58 37.10
C SER A 293 31.00 28.96 36.50
N SER A 294 30.88 28.88 35.17
CA SER A 294 29.66 28.40 34.49
C SER A 294 29.84 26.98 33.97
N GLN A 295 28.98 26.04 34.39
CA GLN A 295 28.91 24.70 33.79
C GLN A 295 28.30 24.70 32.38
N VAL A 296 27.63 25.80 31.97
CA VAL A 296 26.99 25.94 30.66
C VAL A 296 27.75 26.96 29.82
N GLY A 297 28.30 26.53 28.69
CA GLY A 297 28.94 27.40 27.69
C GLY A 297 27.98 27.84 26.58
N TYR A 298 28.36 28.89 25.85
CA TYR A 298 27.65 29.32 24.64
C TYR A 298 28.26 28.60 23.44
N LYS A 299 27.46 27.74 22.80
CA LYS A 299 27.85 26.91 21.66
C LYS A 299 27.39 27.53 20.33
N VAL A 300 28.24 27.43 19.31
CA VAL A 300 27.96 27.83 17.93
C VAL A 300 28.43 26.74 16.99
N ARG A 301 27.56 26.23 16.11
CA ARG A 301 27.91 25.26 15.08
C ARG A 301 28.26 26.00 13.79
N LEU A 302 29.48 25.81 13.28
CA LEU A 302 29.92 26.36 12.01
C LEU A 302 29.82 25.30 10.91
N LYS A 303 29.07 25.60 9.85
CA LYS A 303 29.01 24.80 8.62
C LYS A 303 29.69 25.57 7.50
N VAL A 304 30.54 24.88 6.73
CA VAL A 304 31.31 25.48 5.64
C VAL A 304 30.87 24.86 4.32
N LYS A 305 30.41 25.70 3.39
CA LYS A 305 29.97 25.25 2.06
C LYS A 305 31.16 24.73 1.26
N HIS A 306 31.00 23.64 0.53
CA HIS A 306 32.05 23.12 -0.35
C HIS A 306 31.44 22.36 -1.51
N ALA A 307 32.17 22.40 -2.64
CA ALA A 307 31.74 21.80 -3.88
C ALA A 307 31.57 20.27 -3.72
N PRO A 308 30.73 19.64 -4.53
CA PRO A 308 30.50 18.21 -4.46
C PRO A 308 31.74 17.43 -4.91
N GLU A 309 31.97 16.29 -4.28
CA GLU A 309 32.99 15.31 -4.63
C GLU A 309 32.30 13.97 -4.88
N ILE A 310 32.47 13.40 -6.08
CA ILE A 310 31.91 12.09 -6.43
C ILE A 310 32.76 11.00 -5.75
N THR A 311 32.18 10.32 -4.78
CA THR A 311 32.79 9.25 -4.00
C THR A 311 32.68 7.89 -4.69
N VAL A 312 31.61 7.67 -5.47
CA VAL A 312 31.42 6.47 -6.30
C VAL A 312 31.19 6.92 -7.73
N LYS A 313 32.05 6.53 -8.66
CA LYS A 313 31.98 6.92 -10.08
C LYS A 313 31.39 5.79 -10.92
N PRO A 314 30.60 6.11 -11.97
CA PRO A 314 30.21 5.11 -12.94
C PRO A 314 31.42 4.62 -13.72
N PHE A 315 31.41 3.35 -14.15
CA PHE A 315 32.50 2.71 -14.91
C PHE A 315 32.00 2.17 -16.25
N ASP A 316 32.91 1.98 -17.21
CA ASP A 316 32.57 1.53 -18.56
C ASP A 316 31.97 0.12 -18.56
N HIS A 317 30.87 -0.05 -19.29
CA HIS A 317 30.17 -1.33 -19.45
C HIS A 317 30.28 -1.85 -20.88
N TYR A 318 30.62 -3.13 -21.00
CA TYR A 318 30.64 -3.88 -22.25
C TYR A 318 29.67 -5.05 -22.11
N SER A 319 28.51 -4.96 -22.76
CA SER A 319 27.43 -5.95 -22.59
C SER A 319 26.72 -6.27 -23.90
N PHE A 320 25.73 -7.15 -23.86
CA PHE A 320 24.94 -7.58 -25.02
C PHE A 320 23.52 -7.01 -25.00
N GLU A 321 22.89 -6.96 -26.16
CA GLU A 321 21.49 -6.56 -26.31
C GLU A 321 20.57 -7.48 -25.47
N GLY A 322 19.62 -6.89 -24.72
CA GLY A 322 18.72 -7.58 -23.78
C GLY A 322 19.20 -7.66 -22.32
N SER A 323 20.48 -7.39 -22.05
CA SER A 323 21.03 -7.43 -20.67
C SER A 323 20.52 -6.30 -19.77
N ARG A 324 20.67 -6.45 -18.44
CA ARG A 324 20.45 -5.38 -17.45
C ARG A 324 21.80 -4.81 -17.03
N ILE A 325 21.90 -3.48 -16.96
CA ILE A 325 23.08 -2.80 -16.41
C ILE A 325 22.68 -1.75 -15.38
N ALA A 326 23.58 -1.45 -14.45
CA ALA A 326 23.40 -0.42 -13.43
C ALA A 326 24.66 0.45 -13.33
N LEU A 327 24.48 1.77 -13.47
CA LEU A 327 25.52 2.77 -13.27
C LEU A 327 25.31 3.47 -11.93
N ASN A 328 26.28 3.38 -11.02
CA ASN A 328 26.21 4.03 -9.71
C ASN A 328 26.96 5.37 -9.73
N CYS A 329 26.42 6.35 -9.03
CA CYS A 329 27.05 7.64 -8.80
C CYS A 329 26.64 8.21 -7.44
N GLU A 330 27.61 8.35 -6.54
CA GLU A 330 27.40 8.94 -5.21
C GLU A 330 28.32 10.13 -5.01
N ALA A 331 27.85 11.17 -4.33
CA ALA A 331 28.64 12.37 -4.08
C ALA A 331 28.41 12.94 -2.67
N LYS A 332 29.48 13.48 -2.08
CA LYS A 332 29.44 14.24 -0.82
C LYS A 332 29.65 15.72 -1.11
N GLY A 333 29.05 16.60 -0.32
CA GLY A 333 29.20 18.05 -0.46
C GLY A 333 28.27 18.78 0.50
N TYR A 334 28.53 20.06 0.74
CA TYR A 334 27.64 20.88 1.56
C TYR A 334 27.30 22.22 0.88
N PRO A 335 26.01 22.52 0.64
CA PRO A 335 24.82 21.69 0.87
C PRO A 335 24.85 20.35 0.11
N VAL A 336 24.06 19.37 0.55
CA VAL A 336 24.02 18.02 -0.04
C VAL A 336 23.77 18.14 -1.55
N PRO A 337 24.59 17.51 -2.40
CA PRO A 337 24.50 17.67 -3.84
C PRO A 337 23.37 16.84 -4.46
N SER A 338 22.71 17.40 -5.47
CA SER A 338 21.77 16.66 -6.32
C SER A 338 22.53 15.98 -7.46
N ILE A 339 22.09 14.79 -7.88
CA ILE A 339 22.72 14.02 -8.96
C ILE A 339 21.85 14.05 -10.21
N LEU A 340 22.46 14.42 -11.33
CA LEU A 340 21.83 14.47 -12.65
C LEU A 340 22.55 13.52 -13.61
N TRP A 341 21.79 12.71 -14.34
CA TRP A 341 22.33 11.81 -15.35
C TRP A 341 22.20 12.37 -16.76
N PHE A 342 23.18 12.06 -17.60
CA PHE A 342 23.25 12.46 -18.99
C PHE A 342 23.59 11.25 -19.85
N LYS A 343 23.03 11.19 -21.05
CA LYS A 343 23.47 10.29 -22.13
C LYS A 343 23.91 11.13 -23.31
N ASP A 344 25.12 10.92 -23.79
CA ASP A 344 25.74 11.65 -24.91
C ASP A 344 25.61 13.17 -24.74
N ASN A 345 25.91 13.64 -23.52
CA ASN A 345 25.79 15.04 -23.07
C ASN A 345 24.38 15.65 -23.06
N ARG A 346 23.33 14.85 -23.25
CA ARG A 346 21.93 15.28 -23.09
C ARG A 346 21.38 14.80 -21.75
N PRO A 347 20.56 15.60 -21.04
CA PRO A 347 19.91 15.14 -19.81
C PRO A 347 19.13 13.85 -20.07
N LEU A 348 19.40 12.84 -19.26
CA LEU A 348 18.73 11.56 -19.33
C LEU A 348 17.32 11.74 -18.77
N ARG A 349 16.31 11.29 -19.53
CA ARG A 349 14.90 11.31 -19.11
C ARG A 349 14.53 9.90 -18.65
N GLU A 350 13.82 9.80 -17.54
CA GLU A 350 13.31 8.51 -17.08
C GLU A 350 12.33 7.93 -18.09
N THR A 351 12.41 6.62 -18.26
CA THR A 351 11.49 5.82 -19.07
C THR A 351 11.21 4.51 -18.35
N ARG A 352 10.28 3.69 -18.87
CA ARG A 352 10.04 2.34 -18.33
C ARG A 352 11.28 1.42 -18.38
N ARG A 353 12.30 1.75 -19.19
CA ARG A 353 13.56 0.98 -19.31
C ARG A 353 14.74 1.61 -18.60
N GLN A 354 14.79 2.95 -18.50
CA GLN A 354 15.87 3.72 -17.90
C GLN A 354 15.33 4.37 -16.62
N VAL A 355 15.61 3.75 -15.48
CA VAL A 355 15.05 4.11 -14.17
C VAL A 355 16.13 4.72 -13.29
N LEU A 356 15.81 5.85 -12.67
CA LEU A 356 16.66 6.49 -11.66
C LEU A 356 16.19 6.08 -10.27
N GLU A 357 17.04 5.36 -9.54
CA GLU A 357 16.78 4.81 -8.21
C GLU A 357 17.56 5.61 -7.15
N ASN A 358 17.13 5.52 -5.89
CA ASN A 358 17.85 6.04 -4.71
C ASN A 358 18.23 7.54 -4.82
N ASN A 359 17.25 8.41 -5.05
CA ASN A 359 17.47 9.86 -5.27
C ASN A 359 18.48 10.16 -6.41
N SER A 360 18.36 9.42 -7.51
CA SER A 360 19.22 9.54 -8.71
C SER A 360 20.67 9.11 -8.50
N THR A 361 21.00 8.41 -7.42
CA THR A 361 22.36 7.87 -7.20
C THR A 361 22.64 6.60 -8.01
N LYS A 362 21.61 5.96 -8.57
CA LYS A 362 21.74 4.77 -9.42
C LYS A 362 20.87 4.86 -10.67
N LEU A 363 21.45 4.58 -11.83
CA LEU A 363 20.75 4.47 -13.10
C LEU A 363 20.71 3.00 -13.55
N THR A 364 19.52 2.42 -13.60
CA THR A 364 19.30 1.06 -14.11
C THR A 364 18.74 1.12 -15.53
N ILE A 365 19.32 0.34 -16.46
CA ILE A 365 18.83 0.20 -17.84
C ILE A 365 18.47 -1.25 -18.13
N TYR A 366 17.20 -1.52 -18.43
CA TYR A 366 16.72 -2.86 -18.81
C TYR A 366 15.42 -2.83 -19.65
N PRO A 367 15.31 -3.65 -20.71
CA PRO A 367 16.40 -4.33 -21.40
C PRO A 367 17.33 -3.33 -22.11
N LEU A 368 18.62 -3.67 -22.22
CA LEU A 368 19.62 -2.89 -22.93
C LEU A 368 19.43 -3.04 -24.46
N LEU A 369 19.14 -1.96 -25.16
CA LEU A 369 18.91 -1.96 -26.62
C LEU A 369 20.08 -1.30 -27.34
N ARG A 370 20.28 -1.57 -28.64
CA ARG A 370 21.35 -0.91 -29.43
C ARG A 370 21.38 0.62 -29.32
N GLU A 371 20.21 1.24 -29.19
CA GLU A 371 20.06 2.69 -29.00
C GLU A 371 20.59 3.20 -27.66
N ASP A 372 20.75 2.34 -26.64
CA ASP A 372 21.30 2.69 -25.33
C ASP A 372 22.83 2.78 -25.33
N ARG A 373 23.51 2.41 -26.43
CA ARG A 373 24.94 2.65 -26.62
C ARG A 373 25.22 4.17 -26.52
N GLY A 374 26.26 4.54 -25.80
CA GLY A 374 26.64 5.94 -25.64
C GLY A 374 27.49 6.20 -24.41
N VAL A 375 27.86 7.46 -24.19
CA VAL A 375 28.58 7.91 -22.99
C VAL A 375 27.58 8.45 -21.99
N TYR A 376 27.53 7.83 -20.82
CA TYR A 376 26.67 8.24 -19.72
C TYR A 376 27.49 9.02 -18.71
N ALA A 377 26.97 10.14 -18.24
CA ALA A 377 27.66 10.95 -17.25
C ALA A 377 26.73 11.32 -16.11
N CYS A 378 27.19 11.13 -14.88
CA CYS A 378 26.53 11.68 -13.72
C CYS A 378 27.20 13.02 -13.35
N GLN A 379 26.39 13.99 -12.97
CA GLN A 379 26.84 15.29 -12.51
C GLN A 379 26.23 15.57 -11.14
N ALA A 380 27.09 15.63 -10.12
CA ALA A 380 26.70 16.05 -8.79
C ALA A 380 26.83 17.58 -8.71
N ILE A 381 25.77 18.26 -8.27
CA ILE A 381 25.71 19.72 -8.23
C ILE A 381 25.16 20.20 -6.89
N ASN A 382 25.81 21.21 -6.33
CA ASN A 382 25.26 22.03 -5.26
C ASN A 382 25.60 23.50 -5.53
N VAL A 383 25.19 24.39 -4.63
CA VAL A 383 25.44 25.84 -4.77
C VAL A 383 26.92 26.23 -4.71
N ALA A 384 27.82 25.34 -4.28
CA ALA A 384 29.25 25.59 -4.15
C ALA A 384 30.06 25.06 -5.34
N GLY A 385 29.46 24.27 -6.23
CA GLY A 385 30.09 23.79 -7.45
C GLY A 385 29.38 22.59 -8.06
N SER A 386 29.94 22.08 -9.15
CA SER A 386 29.50 20.84 -9.76
C SER A 386 30.70 20.00 -10.18
N VAL A 387 30.57 18.68 -10.05
CA VAL A 387 31.57 17.72 -10.52
C VAL A 387 30.87 16.67 -11.39
N ARG A 388 31.57 16.12 -12.37
CA ARG A 388 31.02 15.18 -13.35
C ARG A 388 31.93 13.98 -13.47
N ALA A 389 31.34 12.79 -13.61
CA ALA A 389 32.03 11.55 -13.93
C ALA A 389 31.25 10.84 -15.05
N ALA A 390 31.97 10.13 -15.92
CA ALA A 390 31.38 9.51 -17.11
C ALA A 390 31.84 8.07 -17.29
N ALA A 391 31.00 7.28 -17.95
CA ALA A 391 31.20 5.89 -18.32
C ALA A 391 30.67 5.65 -19.74
N SER A 392 31.32 4.78 -20.51
CA SER A 392 30.86 4.36 -21.83
C SER A 392 30.09 3.03 -21.77
N ILE A 393 28.96 2.95 -22.47
CA ILE A 393 28.22 1.70 -22.66
C ILE A 393 28.43 1.24 -24.10
N GLN A 394 29.03 0.06 -24.25
CA GLN A 394 29.18 -0.64 -25.51
C GLN A 394 28.28 -1.88 -25.55
N ILE A 395 27.61 -2.05 -26.69
CA ILE A 395 26.64 -3.14 -26.89
C ILE A 395 27.11 -3.98 -28.08
N LYS A 396 27.41 -5.26 -27.83
CA LYS A 396 27.68 -6.25 -28.88
C LYS A 396 26.38 -6.92 -29.32
N ALA A 397 26.34 -7.34 -30.58
CA ALA A 397 25.29 -8.23 -31.06
C ALA A 397 25.43 -9.60 -30.37
N SER A 398 24.42 -10.00 -29.61
CA SER A 398 24.30 -11.32 -29.01
C SER A 398 23.91 -12.36 -30.06
N ALA A 399 24.56 -13.52 -30.03
CA ALA A 399 24.13 -14.69 -30.79
C ALA A 399 23.97 -15.88 -29.84
N PRO A 400 22.78 -16.52 -29.78
CA PRO A 400 22.61 -17.73 -28.97
C PRO A 400 23.53 -18.84 -29.50
N PRO A 401 23.86 -19.85 -28.67
CA PRO A 401 24.69 -20.96 -29.09
C PRO A 401 24.03 -21.67 -30.26
N LYS A 402 24.78 -21.87 -31.33
CA LYS A 402 24.40 -22.70 -32.46
C LYS A 402 25.39 -23.83 -32.56
N ILE A 403 24.92 -25.06 -32.36
CA ILE A 403 25.72 -26.26 -32.61
C ILE A 403 25.95 -26.35 -34.12
N THR A 404 27.20 -26.23 -34.55
CA THR A 404 27.63 -26.31 -35.96
C THR A 404 28.06 -27.71 -36.33
N THR A 405 28.44 -28.52 -35.35
CA THR A 405 28.72 -29.95 -35.52
C THR A 405 28.05 -30.67 -34.36
N ALA A 406 26.97 -31.39 -34.65
CA ALA A 406 26.24 -32.20 -33.69
C ALA A 406 26.85 -33.61 -33.61
N PRO A 407 26.75 -34.29 -32.46
CA PRO A 407 27.21 -35.66 -32.36
C PRO A 407 26.29 -36.63 -33.12
N GLU A 408 26.88 -37.66 -33.70
CA GLU A 408 26.16 -38.67 -34.47
C GLU A 408 25.94 -39.95 -33.65
N HIS A 409 24.83 -40.65 -33.90
CA HIS A 409 24.56 -41.96 -33.29
C HIS A 409 25.65 -42.96 -33.65
N GLN A 410 26.08 -43.78 -32.69
CA GLN A 410 27.11 -44.79 -32.90
C GLN A 410 26.64 -46.15 -32.40
N THR A 411 27.05 -47.19 -33.12
CA THR A 411 26.88 -48.57 -32.69
C THR A 411 28.26 -49.21 -32.54
N ILE A 412 28.63 -49.58 -31.32
CA ILE A 412 30.00 -50.00 -30.97
C ILE A 412 29.93 -51.35 -30.24
N PRO A 413 30.79 -52.33 -30.57
CA PRO A 413 30.85 -53.59 -29.81
C PRO A 413 31.36 -53.37 -28.38
N VAL A 414 30.96 -54.24 -27.45
CA VAL A 414 31.45 -54.22 -26.07
C VAL A 414 32.98 -54.29 -26.04
N GLY A 415 33.62 -53.43 -25.23
CA GLY A 415 35.08 -53.26 -25.13
C GLY A 415 35.69 -52.32 -26.19
N GLY A 416 34.89 -51.81 -27.14
CA GLY A 416 35.32 -50.82 -28.12
C GLY A 416 35.51 -49.41 -27.55
N ALA A 417 35.77 -48.43 -28.41
CA ALA A 417 35.84 -47.01 -28.03
C ALA A 417 34.88 -46.16 -28.87
N ALA A 418 34.14 -45.25 -28.24
CA ALA A 418 33.20 -44.34 -28.89
C ALA A 418 33.70 -42.89 -28.79
N SER A 419 33.35 -42.05 -29.77
CA SER A 419 33.70 -40.62 -29.71
C SER A 419 32.60 -39.73 -30.28
N PHE A 420 32.13 -38.76 -29.50
CA PHE A 420 31.09 -37.81 -29.89
C PHE A 420 31.68 -36.40 -30.02
N GLN A 421 31.72 -35.88 -31.25
CA GLN A 421 32.21 -34.54 -31.51
C GLN A 421 31.08 -33.52 -31.37
N CYS A 422 31.36 -32.41 -30.67
CA CYS A 422 30.44 -31.29 -30.60
C CYS A 422 31.17 -29.96 -30.77
N ARG A 423 30.70 -29.16 -31.72
CA ARG A 423 31.21 -27.80 -31.95
C ARG A 423 30.05 -26.82 -31.98
N SER A 424 30.24 -25.67 -31.35
CA SER A 424 29.24 -24.60 -31.33
C SER A 424 29.88 -23.25 -31.60
N VAL A 425 29.09 -22.35 -32.19
CA VAL A 425 29.41 -20.92 -32.31
C VAL A 425 28.38 -20.11 -31.54
N GLY A 426 28.74 -18.93 -31.09
CA GLY A 426 27.87 -18.02 -30.34
C GLY A 426 28.69 -16.85 -29.80
N GLU A 427 28.02 -15.77 -29.41
CA GLU A 427 28.66 -14.60 -28.82
C GLU A 427 27.81 -14.18 -27.61
N PRO A 428 28.28 -14.39 -26.35
CA PRO A 428 29.57 -14.95 -25.95
C PRO A 428 29.85 -16.38 -26.46
N VAL A 429 31.14 -16.75 -26.57
CA VAL A 429 31.55 -18.12 -26.97
C VAL A 429 30.92 -19.16 -26.05
N PRO A 430 30.07 -20.08 -26.56
CA PRO A 430 29.35 -21.02 -25.71
C PRO A 430 30.28 -22.03 -25.05
N LYS A 431 30.03 -22.31 -23.77
CA LYS A 431 30.68 -23.41 -23.05
C LYS A 431 29.95 -24.71 -23.37
N ILE A 432 30.70 -25.73 -23.82
CA ILE A 432 30.16 -27.06 -24.08
C ILE A 432 30.31 -27.94 -22.84
N THR A 433 29.24 -28.65 -22.49
CA THR A 433 29.22 -29.67 -21.44
C THR A 433 28.52 -30.93 -21.97
N TRP A 434 28.90 -32.10 -21.44
CA TRP A 434 28.34 -33.38 -21.83
C TRP A 434 27.54 -34.01 -20.69
N ARG A 435 26.39 -34.59 -21.04
CA ARG A 435 25.53 -35.34 -20.12
C ARG A 435 25.26 -36.74 -20.66
N PHE A 436 25.13 -37.70 -19.76
CA PHE A 436 24.71 -39.06 -20.06
C PHE A 436 23.35 -39.31 -19.40
N ASN A 437 22.33 -39.61 -20.21
CA ASN A 437 20.94 -39.83 -19.77
C ASN A 437 20.39 -38.70 -18.86
N GLY A 438 20.80 -37.47 -19.11
CA GLY A 438 20.38 -36.28 -18.35
C GLY A 438 21.34 -35.87 -17.23
N ASP A 439 22.20 -36.76 -16.76
CA ASP A 439 23.14 -36.48 -15.66
C ASP A 439 24.51 -36.01 -16.16
N PRO A 440 25.21 -35.12 -15.43
CA PRO A 440 26.56 -34.70 -15.79
C PRO A 440 27.54 -35.88 -15.82
N ILE A 441 28.35 -36.00 -16.86
CA ILE A 441 29.32 -37.10 -16.96
C ILE A 441 30.45 -36.88 -15.94
N PRO A 442 30.77 -37.86 -15.07
CA PRO A 442 31.88 -37.77 -14.14
C PRO A 442 33.21 -37.66 -14.91
N THR A 443 34.04 -36.65 -14.62
CA THR A 443 35.39 -36.53 -15.18
C THR A 443 36.35 -37.49 -14.45
N ILE A 444 36.11 -38.79 -14.58
CA ILE A 444 37.00 -39.85 -14.09
C ILE A 444 38.06 -40.07 -15.18
N LYS A 445 39.32 -39.71 -14.91
CA LYS A 445 40.44 -40.01 -15.82
C LYS A 445 40.52 -41.52 -16.09
N GLY A 446 40.25 -41.92 -17.33
CA GLY A 446 40.48 -43.29 -17.83
C GLY A 446 39.31 -43.94 -18.58
N HIS A 447 38.05 -43.55 -18.29
CA HIS A 447 36.85 -44.11 -18.97
C HIS A 447 36.15 -43.08 -19.86
N TYR A 448 35.86 -41.88 -19.33
CA TYR A 448 35.37 -40.74 -20.09
C TYR A 448 36.44 -39.65 -20.17
N GLU A 449 36.69 -39.13 -21.37
CA GLU A 449 37.63 -38.03 -21.59
C GLU A 449 37.04 -36.98 -22.53
N VAL A 450 37.08 -35.70 -22.14
CA VAL A 450 36.68 -34.60 -23.02
C VAL A 450 37.92 -33.85 -23.49
N SER A 451 38.13 -33.80 -24.80
CA SER A 451 39.31 -33.12 -25.38
C SER A 451 39.18 -31.59 -25.31
N ALA A 452 40.28 -30.89 -25.55
CA ALA A 452 40.32 -29.43 -25.66
C ALA A 452 39.41 -28.88 -26.79
N GLN A 453 39.03 -29.70 -27.76
CA GLN A 453 38.07 -29.36 -28.82
C GLN A 453 36.63 -29.79 -28.50
N ASN A 454 36.33 -30.12 -27.24
CA ASN A 454 35.02 -30.52 -26.73
C ASN A 454 34.44 -31.83 -27.33
N THR A 455 35.31 -32.72 -27.81
CA THR A 455 34.92 -34.09 -28.21
C THR A 455 34.92 -34.99 -26.97
N LEU A 456 33.81 -35.69 -26.72
CA LEU A 456 33.73 -36.71 -25.68
C LEU A 456 34.23 -38.06 -26.23
N TYR A 457 35.18 -38.68 -25.53
CA TYR A 457 35.68 -40.02 -25.77
C TYR A 457 35.24 -40.94 -24.65
N ILE A 458 34.86 -42.16 -25.02
CA ILE A 458 34.49 -43.25 -24.12
C ILE A 458 35.38 -44.44 -24.48
N TYR A 459 36.24 -44.86 -23.56
CA TYR A 459 37.14 -46.00 -23.75
C TYR A 459 36.57 -47.22 -23.02
N ASP A 460 36.82 -48.43 -23.55
CA ASP A 460 36.33 -49.69 -22.96
C ASP A 460 34.81 -49.69 -22.75
N VAL A 461 34.04 -49.48 -23.83
CA VAL A 461 32.57 -49.31 -23.79
C VAL A 461 31.87 -50.55 -23.21
N ARG A 462 31.05 -50.36 -22.18
CA ARG A 462 30.34 -51.42 -21.43
C ARG A 462 28.82 -51.33 -21.67
N PRO A 463 28.05 -52.39 -21.37
CA PRO A 463 26.58 -52.34 -21.39
C PRO A 463 25.96 -51.17 -20.62
N SER A 464 26.59 -50.74 -19.53
CA SER A 464 26.16 -49.58 -18.74
C SER A 464 26.34 -48.22 -19.45
N ASP A 465 27.16 -48.14 -20.51
CA ASP A 465 27.41 -46.92 -21.28
C ASP A 465 26.37 -46.71 -22.39
N GLN A 466 25.47 -47.68 -22.62
CA GLN A 466 24.40 -47.56 -23.61
C GLN A 466 23.37 -46.52 -23.17
N GLY A 467 23.11 -45.52 -24.03
CA GLY A 467 22.20 -44.43 -23.68
C GLY A 467 22.39 -43.20 -24.55
N TYR A 468 21.81 -42.09 -24.10
CA TYR A 468 21.86 -40.82 -24.80
C TYR A 468 22.97 -39.93 -24.22
N TYR A 469 23.82 -39.44 -25.11
CA TYR A 469 24.88 -38.49 -24.83
C TYR A 469 24.48 -37.14 -25.39
N THR A 470 24.24 -36.18 -24.51
CA THR A 470 23.79 -34.83 -24.86
C THR A 470 24.98 -33.87 -24.79
N CYS A 471 25.32 -33.27 -25.92
CA CYS A 471 26.16 -32.08 -25.93
C CYS A 471 25.28 -30.86 -25.65
N GLN A 472 25.61 -30.09 -24.62
CA GLN A 472 24.94 -28.85 -24.28
C GLN A 472 25.90 -27.67 -24.41
N ALA A 473 25.62 -26.78 -25.36
CA ALA A 473 26.33 -25.52 -25.57
C ALA A 473 25.54 -24.38 -24.93
N VAL A 474 26.15 -23.66 -23.98
CA VAL A 474 25.49 -22.60 -23.20
C VAL A 474 26.28 -21.30 -23.27
N ASN A 475 25.59 -20.19 -23.55
CA ASN A 475 26.07 -18.85 -23.27
C ASN A 475 24.96 -18.03 -22.61
N ASP A 476 25.24 -16.77 -22.27
CA ASP A 476 24.31 -15.90 -21.54
C ASP A 476 23.03 -15.53 -22.32
N ILE A 477 22.96 -15.89 -23.61
CA ILE A 477 21.85 -15.58 -24.52
C ILE A 477 20.92 -16.80 -24.67
N GLY A 478 21.41 -18.00 -24.39
CA GLY A 478 20.61 -19.22 -24.43
C GLY A 478 21.45 -20.48 -24.36
N ALA A 479 20.77 -21.61 -24.46
CA ALA A 479 21.38 -22.92 -24.52
C ALA A 479 20.87 -23.67 -25.74
N MET A 480 21.73 -24.47 -26.35
CA MET A 480 21.36 -25.42 -27.40
C MET A 480 21.96 -26.77 -27.06
N SER A 481 21.17 -27.82 -27.28
CA SER A 481 21.61 -29.19 -27.06
C SER A 481 21.45 -30.02 -28.32
N ALA A 482 22.31 -31.03 -28.46
CA ALA A 482 22.18 -32.06 -29.48
C ALA A 482 22.54 -33.42 -28.88
N ASP A 483 21.75 -34.43 -29.23
CA ASP A 483 21.84 -35.77 -28.65
C ASP A 483 22.37 -36.78 -29.66
N ALA A 484 23.21 -37.68 -29.19
CA ALA A 484 23.58 -38.89 -29.89
C ALA A 484 23.30 -40.11 -29.02
N LYS A 485 22.89 -41.21 -29.66
CA LYS A 485 22.62 -42.48 -28.99
C LYS A 485 23.79 -43.42 -29.22
N LEU A 486 24.33 -43.99 -28.15
CA LEU A 486 25.24 -45.13 -28.22
C LEU A 486 24.40 -46.41 -28.12
N THR A 487 24.54 -47.31 -29.07
CA THR A 487 23.96 -48.67 -29.04
C THR A 487 25.07 -49.70 -29.10
N LEU A 488 24.89 -50.83 -28.42
CA LEU A 488 25.85 -51.92 -28.49
C LEU A 488 25.31 -53.02 -29.40
N THR A 489 26.17 -53.57 -30.24
CA THR A 489 25.84 -54.77 -31.02
C THR A 489 26.36 -56.00 -30.32
N GLU A 490 25.44 -56.92 -30.02
CA GLU A 490 25.70 -58.34 -29.92
C GLU A 490 25.08 -59.00 -31.17
N ASP A 491 25.76 -60.00 -31.75
CA ASP A 491 25.45 -60.61 -33.05
C ASP A 491 23.99 -61.08 -33.25
N GLY A 492 23.36 -60.72 -34.39
CA GLY A 492 22.30 -61.50 -35.08
C GLY A 492 20.80 -61.27 -34.73
N PRO A 493 19.83 -61.82 -35.51
CA PRO A 493 18.99 -61.03 -36.44
C PRO A 493 17.47 -60.91 -36.13
N ALA A 494 16.80 -60.01 -36.89
CA ALA A 494 15.37 -59.59 -36.96
C ALA A 494 14.34 -60.73 -37.26
N PRO A 495 12.99 -60.53 -37.44
CA PRO A 495 12.15 -59.31 -37.52
C PRO A 495 10.74 -59.39 -36.85
N LEU A 496 9.98 -58.29 -36.83
CA LEU A 496 8.63 -58.12 -37.45
C LEU A 496 7.84 -56.96 -36.86
N ALA A 497 7.27 -56.16 -37.77
CA ALA A 497 6.43 -55.01 -37.49
C ALA A 497 5.07 -55.40 -36.89
N SER A 498 4.58 -54.57 -35.98
CA SER A 498 3.16 -54.43 -35.67
C SER A 498 2.85 -52.96 -35.40
N SER A 499 1.90 -52.46 -36.16
CA SER A 499 1.25 -51.14 -36.11
C SER A 499 0.88 -50.67 -34.69
N THR A 500 1.10 -49.38 -34.39
CA THR A 500 0.10 -48.50 -33.76
C THR A 500 0.50 -47.02 -33.84
N THR A 501 -0.40 -46.24 -34.45
CA THR A 501 -0.78 -44.83 -34.17
C THR A 501 0.27 -43.72 -34.15
N HIS A 502 0.23 -42.87 -35.19
CA HIS A 502 0.95 -41.61 -35.31
C HIS A 502 0.38 -40.52 -34.38
N LEU A 503 1.14 -40.10 -33.36
CA LEU A 503 1.07 -38.74 -32.82
C LEU A 503 1.54 -37.77 -33.90
N ARG A 504 0.69 -36.86 -34.39
CA ARG A 504 1.05 -36.02 -35.54
C ARG A 504 2.09 -34.94 -35.25
N GLN A 505 2.29 -34.42 -34.04
CA GLN A 505 3.39 -33.49 -33.73
C GLN A 505 3.80 -33.51 -32.23
N PRO A 506 5.10 -33.52 -31.88
CA PRO A 506 5.56 -33.27 -30.50
C PRO A 506 5.27 -31.82 -30.08
N LEU A 507 5.10 -31.57 -28.77
CA LEU A 507 5.01 -30.21 -28.23
C LEU A 507 6.31 -29.46 -28.52
N THR A 508 6.27 -28.53 -29.48
CA THR A 508 7.44 -27.69 -29.82
C THR A 508 7.50 -26.45 -28.93
N ARG A 509 8.70 -25.89 -28.79
CA ARG A 509 8.91 -24.61 -28.11
C ARG A 509 8.04 -23.51 -28.73
N GLU A 510 7.92 -23.50 -30.05
CA GLU A 510 7.14 -22.53 -30.82
C GLU A 510 5.64 -22.60 -30.48
N LEU A 511 5.09 -23.81 -30.34
CA LEU A 511 3.68 -24.01 -29.95
C LEU A 511 3.41 -23.51 -28.52
N ILE A 512 4.34 -23.75 -27.59
CA ILE A 512 4.24 -23.24 -26.22
C ILE A 512 4.26 -21.71 -26.22
N VAL A 513 5.21 -21.09 -26.93
CA VAL A 513 5.30 -19.62 -27.06
C VAL A 513 4.04 -19.05 -27.73
N ASP A 514 3.52 -19.67 -28.77
CA ASP A 514 2.29 -19.23 -29.43
C ASP A 514 1.07 -19.33 -28.50
N SER A 515 0.98 -20.41 -27.72
CA SER A 515 -0.09 -20.59 -26.73
C SER A 515 -0.02 -19.52 -25.63
N ILE A 516 1.18 -19.19 -25.16
CA ILE A 516 1.40 -18.10 -24.18
C ILE A 516 1.00 -16.75 -24.78
N ARG A 517 1.38 -16.47 -26.03
CA ARG A 517 1.01 -15.22 -26.72
C ARG A 517 -0.50 -15.07 -26.86
N ARG A 518 -1.19 -16.15 -27.25
CA ARG A 518 -2.66 -16.17 -27.33
C ARG A 518 -3.32 -15.96 -25.97
N ALA A 519 -2.88 -16.70 -24.95
CA ALA A 519 -3.36 -16.54 -23.58
C ALA A 519 -3.16 -15.10 -23.08
N THR A 520 -1.95 -14.55 -23.27
CA THR A 520 -1.61 -13.16 -22.92
C THR A 520 -2.54 -12.17 -23.61
N PHE A 521 -2.76 -12.33 -24.92
CA PHE A 521 -3.64 -11.45 -25.68
C PHE A 521 -5.09 -11.51 -25.18
N ASP A 522 -5.63 -12.71 -24.95
CA ASP A 522 -7.01 -12.87 -24.48
C ASP A 522 -7.23 -12.28 -23.09
N ILE A 523 -6.29 -12.51 -22.17
CA ILE A 523 -6.34 -12.00 -20.80
C ILE A 523 -6.13 -10.50 -20.78
N ASP A 524 -5.11 -9.97 -21.48
CA ASP A 524 -4.88 -8.53 -21.56
C ASP A 524 -6.06 -7.81 -22.19
N ARG A 525 -6.70 -8.41 -23.20
CA ARG A 525 -7.93 -7.87 -23.78
C ARG A 525 -9.05 -7.82 -22.74
N ALA A 526 -9.26 -8.89 -21.97
CA ALA A 526 -10.32 -8.98 -20.96
C ALA A 526 -10.08 -8.04 -19.76
N ILE A 527 -8.83 -7.94 -19.28
CA ILE A 527 -8.41 -7.00 -18.23
C ILE A 527 -8.50 -5.56 -18.73
N ASN A 528 -7.99 -5.27 -19.94
CA ASN A 528 -8.07 -3.92 -20.50
C ASN A 528 -9.51 -3.53 -20.82
N SER A 529 -10.38 -4.45 -21.24
CA SER A 529 -11.81 -4.17 -21.36
C SER A 529 -12.40 -3.77 -20.01
N THR A 530 -12.12 -4.55 -18.96
CA THR A 530 -12.51 -4.24 -17.58
C THR A 530 -12.01 -2.85 -17.19
N ARG A 531 -10.72 -2.55 -17.37
CA ARG A 531 -10.10 -1.25 -17.10
C ARG A 531 -10.69 -0.11 -17.95
N LEU A 532 -10.89 -0.27 -19.25
CA LEU A 532 -11.48 0.77 -20.11
C LEU A 532 -12.92 1.09 -19.69
N ASN A 533 -13.68 0.07 -19.28
CA ASN A 533 -15.02 0.28 -18.74
C ASN A 533 -14.98 1.02 -17.39
N LEU A 534 -14.05 0.67 -16.50
CA LEU A 534 -13.91 1.29 -15.19
C LEU A 534 -13.32 2.72 -15.25
N PHE A 535 -12.38 3.01 -16.15
CA PHE A 535 -11.57 4.23 -16.11
C PHE A 535 -11.88 5.27 -17.22
N ASN A 536 -12.31 4.85 -18.42
CA ASN A 536 -12.44 5.75 -19.58
C ASN A 536 -13.87 6.19 -19.91
N LYS A 537 -14.89 5.54 -19.35
CA LYS A 537 -16.26 6.07 -19.39
C LYS A 537 -16.44 7.01 -18.20
N LYS A 538 -17.21 8.10 -18.34
CA LYS A 538 -17.86 8.72 -17.17
C LYS A 538 -18.51 7.56 -16.43
N LEU A 539 -17.99 7.14 -15.27
CA LEU A 539 -18.57 6.04 -14.47
C LEU A 539 -20.08 6.26 -14.48
N LYS A 540 -20.80 5.44 -15.25
CA LYS A 540 -22.21 5.74 -15.57
C LYS A 540 -23.13 5.20 -14.50
N ASN A 541 -22.63 4.20 -13.77
CA ASN A 541 -23.35 3.54 -12.73
C ASN A 541 -22.43 3.32 -11.52
N PRO A 542 -23.02 3.19 -10.33
CA PRO A 542 -22.23 2.91 -9.16
C PRO A 542 -21.62 1.47 -9.13
N ALA A 543 -22.07 0.50 -9.96
CA ALA A 543 -21.51 -0.88 -10.00
C ALA A 543 -20.05 -0.96 -10.39
N GLU A 544 -19.62 -0.06 -11.26
CA GLU A 544 -18.22 0.09 -11.63
C GLU A 544 -17.35 0.49 -10.40
N LEU A 545 -17.92 1.06 -9.33
CA LEU A 545 -17.21 1.37 -8.08
C LEU A 545 -16.89 0.12 -7.27
N LEU A 546 -17.79 -0.86 -7.20
CA LEU A 546 -17.52 -2.07 -6.43
C LEU A 546 -16.40 -2.92 -7.06
N ALA A 547 -16.37 -3.01 -8.39
CA ALA A 547 -15.30 -3.68 -9.12
C ALA A 547 -13.93 -3.02 -8.89
N LEU A 548 -13.91 -1.72 -8.61
CA LEU A 548 -12.71 -0.96 -8.22
C LEU A 548 -12.22 -1.28 -6.80
N PHE A 549 -13.11 -1.51 -5.82
CA PHE A 549 -12.74 -1.90 -4.44
C PHE A 549 -12.31 -3.37 -4.31
N ARG A 550 -12.88 -4.20 -5.17
CA ARG A 550 -12.47 -5.60 -5.38
C ARG A 550 -11.26 -5.71 -6.29
N PHE A 551 -10.85 -4.59 -6.91
CA PHE A 551 -9.70 -4.59 -7.79
C PHE A 551 -8.45 -4.79 -6.94
N PRO A 552 -7.61 -5.78 -7.26
CA PRO A 552 -6.40 -6.02 -6.49
C PRO A 552 -5.45 -4.81 -6.51
N SER A 553 -4.51 -4.74 -5.58
CA SER A 553 -3.40 -3.76 -5.66
C SER A 553 -2.63 -3.92 -6.99
N PRO A 554 -1.88 -2.92 -7.47
CA PRO A 554 -1.12 -3.06 -8.72
C PRO A 554 -0.26 -4.34 -8.77
N GLU A 555 0.44 -4.65 -7.69
CA GLU A 555 1.26 -5.85 -7.52
C GLU A 555 0.40 -7.12 -7.54
N ALA A 556 -0.77 -7.09 -6.90
CA ALA A 556 -1.72 -8.20 -6.91
C ALA A 556 -2.36 -8.43 -8.29
N VAL A 557 -2.58 -7.36 -9.08
CA VAL A 557 -3.06 -7.44 -10.46
C VAL A 557 -2.02 -8.11 -11.34
N GLU A 558 -0.75 -7.76 -11.19
CA GLU A 558 0.34 -8.40 -11.93
C GLU A 558 0.42 -9.90 -11.60
N LEU A 559 0.31 -10.24 -10.31
CA LEU A 559 0.32 -11.63 -9.85
C LEU A 559 -0.87 -12.44 -10.37
N ALA A 560 -2.08 -11.90 -10.26
CA ALA A 560 -3.30 -12.51 -10.78
C ALA A 560 -3.24 -12.69 -12.30
N ARG A 561 -2.76 -11.67 -13.02
CA ARG A 561 -2.58 -11.71 -14.47
C ARG A 561 -1.59 -12.81 -14.88
N SER A 562 -0.42 -12.87 -14.24
CA SER A 562 0.58 -13.90 -14.51
C SER A 562 0.00 -15.30 -14.28
N ARG A 563 -0.76 -15.46 -13.21
CA ARG A 563 -1.47 -16.70 -12.91
C ARG A 563 -2.48 -17.10 -13.98
N GLU A 564 -3.27 -16.16 -14.47
CA GLU A 564 -4.29 -16.42 -15.48
C GLU A 564 -3.65 -16.82 -16.81
N ILE A 565 -2.53 -16.18 -17.18
CA ILE A 565 -1.77 -16.49 -18.40
C ILE A 565 -1.24 -17.92 -18.33
N TYR A 566 -0.66 -18.29 -17.20
CA TYR A 566 -0.18 -19.64 -16.95
C TYR A 566 -1.28 -20.69 -17.14
N GLU A 567 -2.43 -20.51 -16.50
CA GLU A 567 -3.56 -21.44 -16.58
C GLU A 567 -4.14 -21.55 -18.00
N GLN A 568 -4.34 -20.41 -18.65
CA GLN A 568 -4.95 -20.38 -19.97
C GLN A 568 -4.02 -20.96 -21.03
N THR A 569 -2.70 -20.75 -20.89
CA THR A 569 -1.70 -21.41 -21.74
C THR A 569 -1.86 -22.94 -21.67
N LEU A 570 -1.99 -23.49 -20.47
CA LEU A 570 -2.11 -24.93 -20.28
C LEU A 570 -3.44 -25.45 -20.82
N ARG A 571 -4.54 -24.71 -20.64
CA ARG A 571 -5.83 -25.05 -21.29
C ARG A 571 -5.72 -25.08 -22.81
N LEU A 572 -5.04 -24.11 -23.42
CA LEU A 572 -4.83 -24.08 -24.87
C LEU A 572 -4.00 -25.27 -25.35
N LEU A 573 -2.92 -25.61 -24.64
CA LEU A 573 -2.09 -26.78 -24.94
C LEU A 573 -2.89 -28.09 -24.79
N LYS A 574 -3.74 -28.20 -23.76
CA LYS A 574 -4.63 -29.35 -23.55
C LYS A 574 -5.60 -29.52 -24.71
N ARG A 575 -6.27 -28.45 -25.13
CA ARG A 575 -7.15 -28.47 -26.31
C ARG A 575 -6.41 -28.87 -27.58
N TYR A 576 -5.21 -28.32 -27.80
CA TYR A 576 -4.39 -28.67 -28.97
C TYR A 576 -4.07 -30.17 -28.99
N ILE A 577 -3.57 -30.72 -27.88
CA ILE A 577 -3.23 -32.14 -27.75
C ILE A 577 -4.48 -33.01 -27.99
N SER A 578 -5.59 -32.70 -27.31
CA SER A 578 -6.84 -33.43 -27.46
C SER A 578 -7.45 -33.35 -28.86
N SER A 579 -7.25 -32.25 -29.58
CA SER A 579 -7.74 -32.09 -30.97
C SER A 579 -6.88 -32.80 -32.02
N GLY A 580 -5.62 -33.12 -31.68
CA GLY A 580 -4.68 -33.81 -32.57
C GLY A 580 -4.58 -35.33 -32.34
N LEU A 581 -5.37 -35.88 -31.40
CA LEU A 581 -5.39 -37.29 -31.02
C LEU A 581 -6.67 -37.96 -31.53
N GLU A 582 -6.56 -38.85 -32.52
CA GLU A 582 -7.52 -39.94 -32.74
C GLU A 582 -7.04 -41.14 -31.89
N LEU A 583 -7.37 -41.18 -30.61
CA LEU A 583 -7.11 -42.35 -29.77
C LEU A 583 -8.30 -42.67 -28.86
N GLU A 584 -8.92 -43.84 -29.09
CA GLU A 584 -9.69 -44.57 -28.08
C GLU A 584 -8.73 -45.36 -27.18
N LEU A 585 -8.07 -44.73 -26.21
CA LEU A 585 -7.32 -45.46 -25.17
C LEU A 585 -7.38 -44.72 -23.82
N ASP A 586 -7.98 -45.36 -22.82
CA ASP A 586 -8.12 -44.89 -21.44
C ASP A 586 -6.78 -44.75 -20.66
N GLU A 587 -5.62 -44.99 -21.29
CA GLU A 587 -4.31 -45.09 -20.63
C GLU A 587 -3.41 -43.84 -20.71
N PHE A 588 -3.69 -42.86 -21.58
CA PHE A 588 -2.85 -41.66 -21.72
C PHE A 588 -3.48 -40.42 -21.09
N LYS A 589 -2.79 -39.81 -20.11
CA LYS A 589 -3.21 -38.54 -19.49
C LYS A 589 -2.41 -37.35 -20.06
N TYR A 590 -3.04 -36.18 -20.14
CA TYR A 590 -2.48 -34.92 -20.67
C TYR A 590 -1.12 -34.55 -20.03
N GLU A 591 -0.94 -34.89 -18.76
CA GLU A 591 0.25 -34.60 -17.97
C GLU A 591 1.50 -35.35 -18.48
N ASN A 592 1.33 -36.43 -19.25
CA ASN A 592 2.43 -37.19 -19.84
C ASN A 592 3.12 -36.44 -21.01
N PHE A 593 2.53 -35.34 -21.49
CA PHE A 593 3.06 -34.57 -22.63
C PHE A 593 3.79 -33.28 -22.23
N LEU A 594 3.70 -32.84 -20.98
CA LEU A 594 4.40 -31.65 -20.46
C LEU A 594 5.53 -32.04 -19.51
N SER A 595 6.78 -31.83 -19.93
CA SER A 595 7.95 -32.02 -19.06
C SER A 595 8.08 -30.86 -18.06
N SER A 596 8.80 -31.08 -16.96
CA SER A 596 9.12 -30.01 -15.99
C SER A 596 9.79 -28.81 -16.65
N ALA A 597 10.59 -29.03 -17.71
CA ALA A 597 11.21 -27.95 -18.49
C ALA A 597 10.18 -27.12 -19.28
N HIS A 598 9.14 -27.76 -19.86
CA HIS A 598 8.05 -27.03 -20.51
C HIS A 598 7.29 -26.16 -19.52
N LEU A 599 7.07 -26.65 -18.30
CA LEU A 599 6.31 -25.93 -17.28
C LEU A 599 7.09 -24.78 -16.66
N GLN A 600 8.40 -24.98 -16.43
CA GLN A 600 9.31 -23.91 -16.03
C GLN A 600 9.35 -22.80 -17.08
N MET A 601 9.43 -23.17 -18.36
CA MET A 601 9.38 -22.20 -19.46
C MET A 601 8.03 -21.44 -19.49
N ILE A 602 6.90 -22.12 -19.28
CA ILE A 602 5.59 -21.45 -19.20
C ILE A 602 5.55 -20.51 -17.98
N ALA A 603 6.12 -20.91 -16.84
CA ALA A 603 6.20 -20.10 -15.63
C ALA A 603 7.00 -18.81 -15.83
N GLU A 604 8.19 -18.94 -16.41
CA GLU A 604 9.09 -17.83 -16.73
C GLU A 604 8.42 -16.83 -17.67
N LEU A 605 7.84 -17.32 -18.76
CA LEU A 605 7.25 -16.48 -19.80
C LEU A 605 5.89 -15.88 -19.41
N SER A 606 5.17 -16.49 -18.46
CA SER A 606 3.93 -15.92 -17.90
C SER A 606 4.17 -14.93 -16.75
N GLY A 607 5.37 -14.92 -16.16
CA GLY A 607 5.70 -14.12 -14.97
C GLY A 607 5.35 -14.80 -13.64
N CYS A 608 5.01 -16.09 -13.65
CA CYS A 608 4.65 -16.83 -12.44
C CYS A 608 5.83 -17.12 -11.49
N ASN A 609 7.08 -16.88 -11.91
CA ASN A 609 8.27 -17.13 -11.08
C ASN A 609 8.37 -16.22 -9.85
N VAL A 610 7.64 -15.10 -9.80
CA VAL A 610 7.67 -14.14 -8.67
C VAL A 610 7.30 -14.80 -7.34
N HIS A 611 6.47 -15.85 -7.35
CA HIS A 611 6.14 -16.63 -6.15
C HIS A 611 7.30 -17.48 -5.58
N HIS A 612 8.45 -17.54 -6.26
CA HIS A 612 9.62 -18.34 -5.89
C HIS A 612 10.85 -17.49 -5.52
N GLU A 613 10.76 -16.16 -5.55
CA GLU A 613 11.88 -15.31 -5.13
C GLU A 613 12.05 -15.36 -3.61
N GLU A 614 13.22 -15.80 -3.14
CA GLU A 614 13.53 -15.77 -1.72
C GLU A 614 13.82 -14.33 -1.27
N PRO A 615 13.13 -13.83 -0.23
CA PRO A 615 13.36 -12.48 0.27
C PRO A 615 14.74 -12.39 0.95
N ASN A 616 15.41 -11.26 0.77
CA ASN A 616 16.69 -11.00 1.41
C ASN A 616 16.47 -10.58 2.88
N CYS A 617 16.95 -11.41 3.82
CA CYS A 617 16.87 -11.16 5.26
C CYS A 617 18.22 -10.80 5.91
N ASP A 618 19.21 -10.34 5.14
CA ASP A 618 20.58 -10.10 5.60
C ASP A 618 20.70 -8.90 6.56
N ASP A 619 19.76 -7.93 6.51
CA ASP A 619 19.75 -6.78 7.42
C ASP A 619 19.17 -7.15 8.80
N MET A 620 19.94 -7.94 9.55
CA MET A 620 19.59 -8.32 10.91
C MET A 620 19.48 -7.11 11.86
N CYS A 621 20.06 -5.95 11.53
CA CYS A 621 19.89 -4.74 12.34
C CYS A 621 18.46 -4.20 12.25
N PHE A 622 17.87 -4.24 11.05
CA PHE A 622 16.48 -3.88 10.81
C PHE A 622 15.52 -4.96 11.33
N HIS A 623 15.71 -6.23 10.91
CA HIS A 623 14.77 -7.32 11.21
C HIS A 623 14.65 -7.64 12.71
N ASN A 624 15.71 -7.40 13.50
CA ASN A 624 15.64 -7.53 14.95
C ASN A 624 14.79 -6.44 15.64
N LYS A 625 14.47 -5.35 14.94
CA LYS A 625 13.79 -4.18 15.52
C LYS A 625 12.41 -3.94 14.94
N TYR A 626 12.25 -4.16 13.64
CA TYR A 626 11.08 -3.75 12.85
C TYR A 626 10.59 -4.84 11.91
N ARG A 627 9.30 -4.76 11.58
CA ARG A 627 8.66 -5.61 10.57
C ARG A 627 8.85 -4.99 9.20
N THR A 628 9.07 -5.82 8.18
CA THR A 628 8.92 -5.38 6.78
C THR A 628 7.46 -5.02 6.50
N TYR A 629 7.17 -4.36 5.38
CA TYR A 629 5.79 -4.01 5.02
C TYR A 629 4.99 -5.23 4.56
N ASP A 630 5.63 -6.16 3.87
CA ASP A 630 5.04 -7.38 3.33
C ASP A 630 5.02 -8.55 4.33
N GLY A 631 5.61 -8.39 5.52
CA GLY A 631 5.69 -9.45 6.53
C GLY A 631 6.79 -10.49 6.27
N THR A 632 7.59 -10.36 5.21
CA THR A 632 8.77 -11.21 4.99
C THR A 632 9.79 -11.10 6.13
N CYS A 633 10.64 -12.11 6.26
CA CYS A 633 11.68 -12.20 7.28
C CYS A 633 11.17 -12.17 8.73
N ASN A 634 9.87 -12.35 8.98
CA ASN A 634 9.35 -12.56 10.32
C ASN A 634 9.83 -13.90 10.90
N ASN A 635 9.75 -14.95 10.10
CA ASN A 635 10.32 -16.26 10.39
C ASN A 635 11.62 -16.43 9.60
N LEU A 636 12.77 -16.42 10.27
CA LEU A 636 14.07 -16.49 9.59
C LEU A 636 14.38 -17.87 8.98
N GLN A 637 13.67 -18.92 9.40
CA GLN A 637 13.80 -20.26 8.81
C GLN A 637 12.92 -20.42 7.57
N ASN A 638 11.75 -19.75 7.58
CA ASN A 638 10.81 -19.73 6.47
C ASN A 638 10.40 -18.28 6.17
N PRO A 639 11.23 -17.51 5.45
CA PRO A 639 11.09 -16.06 5.32
C PRO A 639 9.77 -15.54 4.74
N THR A 640 8.99 -16.37 4.04
CA THR A 640 7.69 -16.02 3.45
C THR A 640 6.49 -16.47 4.29
N SER A 641 6.69 -17.18 5.40
CA SER A 641 5.59 -17.64 6.25
C SER A 641 4.82 -16.46 6.84
N GLY A 642 3.54 -16.34 6.47
CA GLY A 642 2.65 -15.24 6.87
C GLY A 642 2.85 -13.91 6.12
N SER A 643 3.74 -13.84 5.13
CA SER A 643 3.91 -12.64 4.31
C SER A 643 2.73 -12.45 3.35
N SER A 644 2.52 -11.23 2.86
CA SER A 644 1.59 -10.95 1.78
C SER A 644 1.96 -11.72 0.51
N TYR A 645 0.98 -11.88 -0.38
CA TYR A 645 1.08 -12.59 -1.66
C TYR A 645 1.40 -14.09 -1.57
N THR A 646 1.18 -14.69 -0.40
CA THR A 646 1.34 -16.14 -0.17
C THR A 646 0.00 -16.87 -0.10
N ALA A 647 0.05 -18.20 -0.17
CA ALA A 647 -1.14 -19.05 -0.06
C ALA A 647 -1.76 -18.95 1.34
N PHE A 648 -3.09 -18.97 1.43
CA PHE A 648 -3.74 -19.27 2.70
C PHE A 648 -3.39 -20.68 3.17
N LYS A 649 -3.20 -20.89 4.47
CA LYS A 649 -3.00 -22.26 5.00
C LYS A 649 -4.29 -23.06 5.01
N ARG A 650 -4.18 -24.38 4.84
CA ARG A 650 -5.31 -25.32 4.90
C ARG A 650 -5.34 -26.04 6.25
N LEU A 651 -6.46 -25.95 6.96
CA LEU A 651 -6.70 -26.74 8.18
C LEU A 651 -7.26 -28.13 7.86
N VAL A 652 -8.06 -28.21 6.79
CA VAL A 652 -8.59 -29.46 6.22
C VAL A 652 -8.31 -29.47 4.71
N PRO A 653 -8.19 -30.66 4.08
CA PRO A 653 -7.99 -30.75 2.63
C PRO A 653 -9.10 -30.04 1.84
N PRO A 654 -8.77 -29.34 0.73
CA PRO A 654 -9.76 -28.63 -0.07
C PRO A 654 -10.69 -29.59 -0.83
N ILE A 655 -11.96 -29.22 -0.97
CA ILE A 655 -12.98 -30.00 -1.70
C ILE A 655 -13.38 -29.28 -2.99
N TYR A 656 -12.77 -29.69 -4.10
CA TYR A 656 -13.16 -29.29 -5.45
C TYR A 656 -14.03 -30.36 -6.12
N GLU A 657 -14.93 -29.94 -7.00
CA GLU A 657 -15.82 -30.80 -7.76
C GLU A 657 -15.06 -31.83 -8.61
N ASN A 658 -13.98 -31.42 -9.27
CA ASN A 658 -13.07 -32.29 -10.02
C ASN A 658 -11.85 -32.74 -9.20
N GLY A 659 -11.79 -32.40 -7.91
CA GLY A 659 -10.63 -32.66 -7.04
C GLY A 659 -9.47 -31.67 -7.17
N PHE A 660 -9.53 -30.72 -8.11
CA PHE A 660 -8.39 -29.84 -8.41
C PHE A 660 -8.71 -28.35 -8.36
N ASP A 661 -9.68 -27.87 -9.15
CA ASP A 661 -9.90 -26.43 -9.33
C ASP A 661 -11.34 -26.02 -9.60
N GLN A 662 -12.25 -26.94 -9.94
CA GLN A 662 -13.66 -26.63 -10.21
C GLN A 662 -14.43 -26.56 -8.89
N PRO A 663 -14.97 -25.39 -8.50
CA PRO A 663 -15.73 -25.25 -7.26
C PRO A 663 -16.88 -26.24 -7.15
N VAL A 664 -17.22 -26.65 -5.92
CA VAL A 664 -18.44 -27.43 -5.68
C VAL A 664 -19.68 -26.67 -6.16
N GLY A 665 -20.50 -27.32 -6.99
CA GLY A 665 -21.66 -26.70 -7.64
C GLY A 665 -21.35 -26.02 -8.97
N TRP A 666 -20.16 -26.28 -9.54
CA TRP A 666 -19.80 -25.84 -10.89
C TRP A 666 -20.70 -26.48 -11.95
N SER A 667 -20.87 -27.81 -11.90
CA SER A 667 -21.84 -28.52 -12.73
C SER A 667 -23.22 -28.54 -12.08
N ARG A 668 -24.22 -28.05 -12.82
CA ARG A 668 -25.63 -28.08 -12.39
C ARG A 668 -26.22 -29.48 -12.31
N ARG A 669 -25.59 -30.48 -12.94
CA ARG A 669 -26.07 -31.86 -13.00
C ARG A 669 -25.44 -32.77 -11.94
N LYS A 670 -24.38 -32.32 -11.27
CA LYS A 670 -23.67 -33.16 -10.32
C LYS A 670 -24.45 -33.26 -9.00
N LEU A 671 -24.61 -34.48 -8.53
CA LEU A 671 -25.21 -34.79 -7.24
C LEU A 671 -24.12 -35.03 -6.19
N TYR A 672 -24.42 -34.64 -4.96
CA TYR A 672 -23.55 -34.72 -3.78
C TYR A 672 -24.32 -35.51 -2.73
N HIS A 673 -23.91 -36.76 -2.50
CA HIS A 673 -24.67 -37.72 -1.69
C HIS A 673 -26.13 -37.87 -2.16
N GLY A 674 -26.35 -37.90 -3.48
CA GLY A 674 -27.68 -38.05 -4.08
C GLY A 674 -28.48 -36.75 -4.26
N PHE A 675 -28.00 -35.61 -3.74
CA PHE A 675 -28.72 -34.33 -3.80
C PHE A 675 -27.96 -33.26 -4.62
N PRO A 676 -28.65 -32.41 -5.39
CA PRO A 676 -28.00 -31.25 -5.99
C PRO A 676 -27.55 -30.27 -4.91
N LYS A 677 -26.45 -29.54 -5.13
CA LYS A 677 -26.08 -28.45 -4.21
C LYS A 677 -27.15 -27.35 -4.27
N PRO A 678 -27.61 -26.83 -3.11
CA PRO A 678 -28.65 -25.82 -3.11
C PRO A 678 -28.16 -24.53 -3.74
N ASN A 679 -29.07 -23.80 -4.38
CA ASN A 679 -28.78 -22.46 -4.90
C ASN A 679 -28.48 -21.51 -3.72
N PRO A 680 -27.34 -20.78 -3.69
CA PRO A 680 -27.00 -19.89 -2.57
C PRO A 680 -28.08 -18.86 -2.26
N ARG A 681 -28.66 -18.23 -3.29
CA ARG A 681 -29.71 -17.23 -3.14
C ARG A 681 -30.99 -17.80 -2.56
N ARG A 682 -31.33 -19.04 -2.93
CA ARG A 682 -32.47 -19.74 -2.33
C ARG A 682 -32.24 -20.03 -0.85
N VAL A 683 -31.05 -20.47 -0.45
CA VAL A 683 -30.68 -20.66 0.96
C VAL A 683 -30.84 -19.35 1.74
N VAL A 684 -30.42 -18.22 1.17
CA VAL A 684 -30.56 -16.93 1.82
C VAL A 684 -32.02 -16.53 2.00
N ASN A 685 -32.83 -16.67 0.96
CA ASN A 685 -34.25 -16.33 0.98
C ASN A 685 -35.04 -17.16 2.01
N GLU A 686 -34.68 -18.44 2.20
CA GLU A 686 -35.41 -19.38 3.06
C GLU A 686 -34.88 -19.44 4.51
N VAL A 687 -33.58 -19.21 4.73
CA VAL A 687 -32.93 -19.48 6.03
C VAL A 687 -32.24 -18.27 6.65
N VAL A 688 -31.62 -17.40 5.85
CA VAL A 688 -30.65 -16.41 6.36
C VAL A 688 -31.24 -15.01 6.51
N ALA A 689 -32.05 -14.57 5.53
CA ALA A 689 -32.50 -13.19 5.43
C ALA A 689 -33.58 -12.87 6.48
N SER A 690 -33.37 -11.80 7.24
CA SER A 690 -34.29 -11.36 8.29
C SER A 690 -34.95 -10.02 8.01
N ARG A 691 -36.24 -9.91 8.34
CA ARG A 691 -37.00 -8.65 8.29
C ARG A 691 -36.76 -7.75 9.50
N GLY A 692 -36.51 -8.35 10.66
CA GLY A 692 -36.25 -7.66 11.93
C GLY A 692 -34.87 -8.00 12.47
N VAL A 693 -34.36 -7.16 13.35
CA VAL A 693 -33.12 -7.42 14.07
C VAL A 693 -33.39 -7.31 15.57
N THR A 694 -32.69 -8.12 16.35
CA THR A 694 -32.69 -8.05 17.80
C THR A 694 -31.38 -7.41 18.23
N ASP A 695 -31.45 -6.42 19.10
CA ASP A 695 -30.28 -5.77 19.66
C ASP A 695 -29.59 -6.71 20.66
N ASP A 696 -28.26 -6.75 20.63
CA ASP A 696 -27.48 -7.44 21.64
C ASP A 696 -27.48 -6.59 22.93
N PRO A 697 -28.05 -7.10 24.04
CA PRO A 697 -28.13 -6.33 25.28
C PRO A 697 -26.76 -6.15 25.96
N ASN A 698 -25.75 -6.93 25.57
CA ASN A 698 -24.46 -7.02 26.24
C ASN A 698 -23.30 -6.41 25.44
N HIS A 699 -23.44 -6.23 24.13
CA HIS A 699 -22.36 -5.78 23.26
C HIS A 699 -22.72 -4.55 22.43
N SER A 700 -21.84 -3.55 22.44
CA SER A 700 -21.94 -2.40 21.54
C SER A 700 -21.58 -2.76 20.10
N HIS A 701 -22.04 -1.96 19.15
CA HIS A 701 -21.76 -2.12 17.73
C HIS A 701 -20.26 -2.01 17.40
N MET A 702 -19.44 -1.46 18.30
CA MET A 702 -17.98 -1.48 18.23
C MET A 702 -17.40 -2.90 18.23
N LEU A 703 -18.07 -3.90 18.83
CA LEU A 703 -17.63 -5.30 18.76
C LEU A 703 -17.55 -5.78 17.31
N MET A 704 -18.60 -5.49 16.53
CA MET A 704 -18.64 -5.76 15.08
C MET A 704 -17.58 -4.94 14.35
N GLN A 705 -17.51 -3.63 14.62
CA GLN A 705 -16.63 -2.73 13.89
C GLN A 705 -15.15 -3.07 14.08
N TRP A 706 -14.74 -3.44 15.29
CA TRP A 706 -13.38 -3.91 15.57
C TRP A 706 -13.07 -5.20 14.82
N GLY A 707 -14.02 -6.13 14.78
CA GLY A 707 -13.89 -7.38 14.02
C GLY A 707 -13.62 -7.13 12.54
N GLN A 708 -14.38 -6.22 11.90
CA GLN A 708 -14.14 -5.83 10.50
C GLN A 708 -12.78 -5.13 10.33
N PHE A 709 -12.43 -4.22 11.24
CA PHE A 709 -11.14 -3.50 11.17
C PHE A 709 -9.94 -4.47 11.28
N LEU A 710 -10.05 -5.48 12.13
CA LEU A 710 -9.05 -6.54 12.33
C LEU A 710 -8.99 -7.54 11.17
N ASP A 711 -10.14 -7.95 10.60
CA ASP A 711 -10.20 -8.80 9.40
C ASP A 711 -9.36 -8.19 8.27
N HIS A 712 -9.48 -6.88 8.11
CA HIS A 712 -8.76 -6.13 7.09
C HIS A 712 -7.24 -5.99 7.36
N ASP A 713 -6.76 -6.41 8.53
CA ASP A 713 -5.33 -6.51 8.87
C ASP A 713 -4.78 -7.93 8.68
N LEU A 714 -5.64 -8.92 8.43
CA LEU A 714 -5.30 -10.35 8.44
C LEU A 714 -5.47 -11.01 7.08
N ASP A 715 -6.56 -10.70 6.38
CA ASP A 715 -6.82 -11.30 5.09
C ASP A 715 -7.47 -10.40 4.04
N PHE A 716 -7.04 -10.61 2.79
CA PHE A 716 -7.65 -10.07 1.60
C PHE A 716 -7.37 -10.98 0.41
N ALA A 717 -8.33 -11.81 0.01
CA ALA A 717 -8.14 -12.70 -1.11
C ALA A 717 -8.07 -11.93 -2.44
N ILE A 718 -7.02 -12.17 -3.24
CA ILE A 718 -6.89 -11.57 -4.58
C ILE A 718 -8.03 -12.05 -5.47
N LEU A 719 -8.74 -11.13 -6.11
CA LEU A 719 -9.78 -11.43 -7.10
C LEU A 719 -9.19 -11.46 -8.51
N SER A 720 -9.87 -12.16 -9.43
CA SER A 720 -9.57 -12.04 -10.86
C SER A 720 -9.72 -10.57 -11.30
N PRO A 721 -8.72 -9.96 -11.96
CA PRO A 721 -8.80 -8.59 -12.47
C PRO A 721 -9.76 -8.44 -13.66
N SER A 722 -10.27 -9.55 -14.20
CA SER A 722 -11.24 -9.53 -15.31
C SER A 722 -12.65 -9.92 -14.86
N ILE A 723 -13.64 -9.16 -15.37
CA ILE A 723 -15.08 -9.46 -15.29
C ILE A 723 -15.63 -10.08 -16.61
N GLU A 724 -14.73 -10.45 -17.52
CA GLU A 724 -15.06 -11.03 -18.82
C GLU A 724 -14.39 -12.39 -18.96
N GLN A 725 -15.08 -13.34 -19.59
CA GLN A 725 -14.52 -14.65 -19.91
C GLN A 725 -13.30 -14.47 -20.82
N PHE A 726 -12.20 -15.15 -20.49
CA PHE A 726 -10.98 -15.10 -21.32
C PHE A 726 -11.26 -15.62 -22.75
N ASP A 727 -12.12 -16.63 -22.85
CA ASP A 727 -12.55 -17.22 -24.12
C ASP A 727 -13.80 -16.49 -24.64
N GLY A 728 -13.62 -15.64 -25.65
CA GLY A 728 -14.72 -14.93 -26.31
C GLY A 728 -15.17 -13.61 -25.68
N GLY A 729 -14.62 -13.21 -24.52
CA GLY A 729 -14.86 -11.88 -23.93
C GLY A 729 -16.29 -11.65 -23.43
N LEU A 730 -17.10 -12.70 -23.25
CA LEU A 730 -18.44 -12.57 -22.71
C LEU A 730 -18.35 -12.11 -21.24
N ARG A 731 -19.08 -11.03 -20.92
CA ARG A 731 -19.19 -10.55 -19.53
C ARG A 731 -19.81 -11.60 -18.62
N CYS A 732 -19.29 -11.71 -17.41
CA CYS A 732 -19.80 -12.66 -16.42
C CYS A 732 -21.31 -12.47 -16.20
N LYS A 733 -21.81 -11.24 -16.14
CA LYS A 733 -23.25 -10.96 -16.05
C LYS A 733 -24.13 -11.39 -17.22
N ALA A 734 -23.58 -11.66 -18.42
CA ALA A 734 -24.37 -11.84 -19.64
C ALA A 734 -24.84 -13.28 -19.86
N ALA A 735 -24.04 -14.28 -19.49
CA ALA A 735 -24.31 -15.67 -19.88
C ALA A 735 -24.79 -16.56 -18.72
N CYS A 736 -24.59 -16.17 -17.46
CA CYS A 736 -24.82 -16.99 -16.24
C CYS A 736 -24.27 -18.43 -16.30
N THR A 737 -23.44 -18.72 -17.30
CA THR A 737 -22.69 -19.96 -17.47
C THR A 737 -21.41 -19.83 -16.67
N ASN A 738 -21.07 -20.90 -15.97
CA ASN A 738 -19.82 -20.99 -15.24
C ASN A 738 -18.69 -21.17 -16.26
N SER A 739 -17.76 -20.23 -16.31
CA SER A 739 -16.58 -20.24 -17.18
C SER A 739 -15.56 -19.27 -16.61
N PRO A 740 -14.29 -19.65 -16.42
CA PRO A 740 -13.30 -18.78 -15.78
C PRO A 740 -13.18 -17.40 -16.46
N PRO A 741 -13.12 -16.31 -15.67
CA PRO A 741 -13.13 -16.26 -14.20
C PRO A 741 -14.53 -16.21 -13.57
N CYS A 742 -15.61 -16.32 -14.34
CA CYS A 742 -17.00 -16.20 -13.91
C CYS A 742 -17.53 -17.44 -13.16
N PHE A 743 -18.06 -17.23 -11.95
CA PHE A 743 -18.74 -18.24 -11.14
C PHE A 743 -20.00 -17.68 -10.46
N ASN A 744 -20.93 -17.24 -11.31
CA ASN A 744 -22.11 -16.48 -10.92
C ASN A 744 -23.10 -17.28 -10.05
N ILE A 745 -23.94 -16.55 -9.31
CA ILE A 745 -25.02 -17.11 -8.49
C ILE A 745 -26.32 -16.96 -9.27
N GLU A 746 -26.92 -18.07 -9.68
CA GLU A 746 -28.22 -18.05 -10.38
C GLU A 746 -29.32 -17.47 -9.49
N VAL A 747 -30.20 -16.65 -10.06
CA VAL A 747 -31.35 -16.09 -9.36
C VAL A 747 -32.54 -17.03 -9.57
N PRO A 748 -33.17 -17.55 -8.48
CA PRO A 748 -34.39 -18.36 -8.60
C PRO A 748 -35.51 -17.61 -9.34
N LYS A 749 -36.28 -18.30 -10.19
CA LYS A 749 -37.37 -17.67 -10.97
C LYS A 749 -38.44 -17.02 -10.08
N ASP A 750 -38.64 -17.59 -8.91
CA ASP A 750 -39.56 -17.15 -7.88
C ASP A 750 -38.94 -16.14 -6.89
N ASP A 751 -37.68 -15.72 -7.08
CA ASP A 751 -36.98 -14.80 -6.16
C ASP A 751 -37.82 -13.56 -5.86
N PRO A 752 -38.08 -13.22 -4.59
CA PRO A 752 -39.06 -12.19 -4.23
C PRO A 752 -38.65 -10.78 -4.67
N ARG A 753 -37.37 -10.53 -4.98
CA ARG A 753 -36.84 -9.20 -5.29
C ARG A 753 -36.24 -9.12 -6.70
N ILE A 754 -35.38 -10.08 -7.07
CA ILE A 754 -34.62 -10.01 -8.32
C ILE A 754 -35.44 -10.69 -9.42
N LYS A 755 -36.19 -9.89 -10.20
CA LYS A 755 -37.05 -10.39 -11.28
C LYS A 755 -36.46 -10.24 -12.68
N SER A 756 -35.57 -9.27 -12.87
CA SER A 756 -35.06 -8.85 -14.19
C SER A 756 -33.73 -9.47 -14.58
N LEU A 757 -33.03 -10.11 -13.64
CA LEU A 757 -31.67 -10.60 -13.86
C LEU A 757 -31.56 -12.10 -13.63
N PRO A 758 -30.91 -12.83 -14.55
CA PRO A 758 -30.78 -14.29 -14.45
C PRO A 758 -29.76 -14.75 -13.41
N CYS A 759 -28.79 -13.91 -13.04
CA CYS A 759 -27.79 -14.22 -12.00
C CYS A 759 -27.23 -12.96 -11.31
N ILE A 760 -26.69 -13.15 -10.12
CA ILE A 760 -25.82 -12.22 -9.40
C ILE A 760 -24.37 -12.53 -9.82
N GLU A 761 -23.65 -11.51 -10.28
CA GLU A 761 -22.29 -11.61 -10.79
C GLU A 761 -21.28 -11.92 -9.68
N MET A 762 -20.35 -12.84 -9.96
CA MET A 762 -19.22 -13.16 -9.09
C MET A 762 -18.04 -13.71 -9.87
N GLU A 763 -16.88 -13.12 -9.66
CA GLU A 763 -15.58 -13.56 -10.15
C GLU A 763 -14.90 -14.45 -9.10
N ARG A 764 -14.20 -15.48 -9.58
CA ARG A 764 -13.38 -16.35 -8.75
C ARG A 764 -12.17 -15.61 -8.19
N SER A 765 -11.72 -16.04 -7.01
CA SER A 765 -10.47 -15.58 -6.42
C SER A 765 -9.29 -16.17 -7.20
N SER A 766 -8.29 -15.34 -7.45
CA SER A 766 -7.04 -15.72 -8.10
C SER A 766 -6.29 -16.75 -7.24
N ALA A 767 -5.52 -17.59 -7.92
CA ALA A 767 -4.82 -18.70 -7.28
C ALA A 767 -3.30 -18.51 -7.31
N VAL A 768 -2.59 -19.18 -6.41
CA VAL A 768 -1.13 -19.25 -6.44
C VAL A 768 -0.71 -19.94 -7.75
N CYS A 769 0.33 -19.42 -8.41
CA CYS A 769 0.89 -20.07 -9.60
C CYS A 769 1.24 -21.52 -9.31
N GLY A 770 0.86 -22.43 -10.22
CA GLY A 770 1.16 -23.85 -10.02
C GLY A 770 0.23 -24.64 -9.11
N SER A 771 -0.81 -24.03 -8.55
CA SER A 771 -1.89 -24.75 -7.85
C SER A 771 -3.07 -25.04 -8.81
N GLY A 772 -3.76 -26.17 -8.66
CA GLY A 772 -4.89 -26.60 -9.51
C GLY A 772 -4.58 -27.79 -10.42
N GLU A 773 -5.26 -27.89 -11.58
CA GLU A 773 -5.16 -29.04 -12.51
C GLU A 773 -3.76 -29.29 -13.10
N THR A 774 -2.78 -28.39 -12.92
CA THR A 774 -1.49 -28.43 -13.64
C THR A 774 -0.30 -28.20 -12.72
N SER A 775 -0.35 -28.83 -11.56
CA SER A 775 0.60 -28.57 -10.51
C SER A 775 1.89 -29.38 -10.68
N LEU A 776 2.95 -28.67 -11.08
CA LEU A 776 4.30 -29.23 -11.25
C LEU A 776 5.41 -28.41 -10.57
N PHE A 777 5.06 -27.34 -9.83
CA PHE A 777 6.00 -26.57 -9.02
C PHE A 777 6.27 -27.19 -7.64
N PHE A 778 5.43 -28.13 -7.18
CA PHE A 778 5.47 -28.67 -5.81
C PHE A 778 5.96 -30.12 -5.72
N ASN A 779 6.58 -30.66 -6.79
CA ASN A 779 6.94 -32.09 -6.93
C ASN A 779 5.74 -33.07 -6.75
N LYS A 780 4.51 -32.55 -6.60
CA LYS A 780 3.23 -33.26 -6.43
C LYS A 780 2.09 -32.38 -6.98
N ILE A 781 1.03 -33.01 -7.47
CA ILE A 781 -0.17 -32.29 -7.90
C ILE A 781 -0.87 -31.67 -6.68
N GLN A 782 -0.92 -30.34 -6.60
CA GLN A 782 -1.61 -29.56 -5.57
C GLN A 782 -2.95 -29.02 -6.08
N PRO A 783 -4.05 -29.12 -5.32
CA PRO A 783 -5.31 -28.43 -5.60
C PRO A 783 -5.14 -26.91 -5.65
N ARG A 784 -6.12 -26.19 -6.22
CA ARG A 784 -6.09 -24.73 -6.37
C ARG A 784 -6.05 -24.05 -4.99
N GLU A 785 -5.04 -23.20 -4.79
CA GLU A 785 -4.87 -22.43 -3.55
C GLU A 785 -5.02 -20.94 -3.80
N GLN A 786 -5.76 -20.24 -2.93
CA GLN A 786 -6.01 -18.80 -3.05
C GLN A 786 -4.91 -18.00 -2.35
N ILE A 787 -4.67 -16.78 -2.85
CA ILE A 787 -3.61 -15.90 -2.37
C ILE A 787 -4.17 -14.90 -1.36
N ASN A 788 -3.49 -14.72 -0.23
CA ASN A 788 -3.70 -13.58 0.65
C ASN A 788 -2.88 -12.39 0.15
N GLN A 789 -3.50 -11.27 -0.18
CA GLN A 789 -2.82 -10.06 -0.67
C GLN A 789 -2.14 -9.27 0.44
N ILE A 790 -2.53 -9.49 1.70
CA ILE A 790 -2.01 -8.75 2.85
C ILE A 790 -1.30 -9.69 3.83
N THR A 791 -0.57 -9.13 4.78
CA THR A 791 0.16 -9.92 5.78
C THR A 791 -0.83 -10.71 6.65
N SER A 792 -0.39 -11.84 7.19
CA SER A 792 -1.19 -12.66 8.13
C SER A 792 -1.05 -12.21 9.59
N PHE A 793 -0.27 -11.17 9.85
CA PHE A 793 0.05 -10.71 11.19
C PHE A 793 -0.90 -9.61 11.62
N ILE A 794 -1.22 -9.55 12.91
CA ILE A 794 -1.82 -8.34 13.48
C ILE A 794 -0.71 -7.29 13.61
N ASP A 795 -0.45 -6.53 12.56
CA ASP A 795 0.69 -5.61 12.47
C ASP A 795 0.35 -4.22 11.94
N ALA A 796 -0.96 -3.90 11.87
CA ALA A 796 -1.48 -2.64 11.38
C ALA A 796 -1.22 -2.41 9.88
N SER A 797 -1.03 -3.45 9.08
CA SER A 797 -1.00 -3.39 7.61
C SER A 797 -2.22 -2.68 7.03
N ASN A 798 -3.39 -2.77 7.67
CA ASN A 798 -4.59 -2.01 7.28
C ASN A 798 -4.44 -0.47 7.40
N ILE A 799 -3.42 0.01 8.12
CA ILE A 799 -3.03 1.43 8.24
C ILE A 799 -1.76 1.73 7.42
N TYR A 800 -0.81 0.79 7.37
CA TYR A 800 0.54 0.99 6.82
C TYR A 800 0.81 0.34 5.46
N ALA A 801 -0.20 -0.31 4.87
CA ALA A 801 -0.15 -1.16 3.69
C ALA A 801 0.68 -2.45 3.87
N SER A 802 0.55 -3.35 2.90
CA SER A 802 1.26 -4.64 2.82
C SER A 802 2.38 -4.68 1.76
N THR A 803 2.71 -3.51 1.19
CA THR A 803 3.81 -3.31 0.25
C THR A 803 4.56 -2.04 0.58
N GLU A 804 5.85 -2.00 0.27
CA GLU A 804 6.67 -0.79 0.48
C GLU A 804 6.16 0.38 -0.36
N ARG A 805 5.77 0.12 -1.61
CA ARG A 805 5.26 1.15 -2.53
C ARG A 805 4.03 1.87 -1.97
N GLU A 806 3.00 1.11 -1.59
CA GLU A 806 1.77 1.69 -1.04
C GLU A 806 2.03 2.36 0.32
N ALA A 807 2.95 1.80 1.14
CA ALA A 807 3.35 2.42 2.40
C ALA A 807 4.00 3.80 2.17
N LEU A 808 4.87 3.95 1.17
CA LEU A 808 5.50 5.23 0.82
C LEU A 808 4.48 6.25 0.32
N ASP A 809 3.44 5.80 -0.39
CA ASP A 809 2.34 6.67 -0.85
C ASP A 809 1.54 7.25 0.32
N LEU A 810 1.44 6.53 1.44
CA LEU A 810 0.76 6.96 2.67
C LEU A 810 1.61 7.87 3.57
N ARG A 811 2.94 7.84 3.44
CA ARG A 811 3.88 8.55 4.33
C ARG A 811 4.15 9.99 3.90
N ASP A 812 4.26 10.91 4.85
CA ASP A 812 4.80 12.25 4.60
C ASP A 812 6.32 12.18 4.54
N LEU A 813 6.84 12.08 3.32
CA LEU A 813 8.27 12.02 3.04
C LEU A 813 8.93 13.41 2.97
N PHE A 814 8.14 14.49 3.06
CA PHE A 814 8.63 15.87 2.94
C PHE A 814 9.04 16.46 4.29
N SER A 815 8.52 15.90 5.39
CA SER A 815 8.90 16.30 6.74
C SER A 815 9.69 15.20 7.45
N ASP A 816 10.65 15.61 8.29
CA ASP A 816 11.48 14.70 9.07
C ASP A 816 10.79 14.23 10.38
N HIS A 817 9.46 14.25 10.41
CA HIS A 817 8.66 13.98 11.62
C HIS A 817 8.06 12.57 11.63
N GLY A 818 8.28 11.77 10.58
CA GLY A 818 7.80 10.39 10.49
C GLY A 818 6.28 10.27 10.50
N LEU A 819 5.57 11.16 9.81
CA LEU A 819 4.10 11.23 9.81
C LEU A 819 3.48 10.43 8.64
N LEU A 820 2.19 10.08 8.79
CA LEU A 820 1.31 9.74 7.68
C LEU A 820 0.69 11.01 7.09
N LYS A 821 0.56 11.04 5.75
CA LYS A 821 -0.06 12.14 4.98
C LYS A 821 -1.53 12.32 5.34
N PHE A 822 -2.04 13.54 5.16
CA PHE A 822 -3.46 13.86 5.20
C PHE A 822 -3.75 15.02 4.24
N ASP A 823 -4.93 15.03 3.62
CA ASP A 823 -5.33 16.13 2.72
C ASP A 823 -6.19 17.18 3.43
N LEU A 824 -7.07 16.74 4.34
CA LEU A 824 -8.02 17.60 5.02
C LEU A 824 -7.87 17.53 6.54
N THR A 825 -8.34 18.59 7.20
CA THR A 825 -8.48 18.66 8.65
C THR A 825 -9.90 19.03 9.02
N SER A 826 -10.44 18.42 10.06
CA SER A 826 -11.69 18.84 10.69
C SER A 826 -11.63 20.29 11.20
N HIS A 827 -12.78 20.86 11.57
CA HIS A 827 -12.87 22.18 12.23
C HIS A 827 -12.01 22.30 13.49
N LYS A 828 -11.71 21.18 14.16
CA LYS A 828 -10.80 21.11 15.33
C LYS A 828 -9.35 20.79 14.95
N GLN A 829 -8.95 21.02 13.70
CA GLN A 829 -7.62 20.76 13.16
C GLN A 829 -7.13 19.31 13.24
N LYS A 830 -8.01 18.33 13.47
CA LYS A 830 -7.63 16.91 13.44
C LYS A 830 -7.63 16.39 12.00
N PRO A 831 -6.62 15.61 11.57
CA PRO A 831 -6.49 15.16 10.18
C PRO A 831 -7.56 14.14 9.78
N PHE A 832 -7.93 14.14 8.51
CA PHE A 832 -8.60 13.02 7.84
C PHE A 832 -7.57 12.23 7.02
N LEU A 833 -7.94 11.06 6.52
CA LEU A 833 -7.09 10.34 5.56
C LEU A 833 -6.82 11.21 4.31
N PRO A 834 -5.73 10.97 3.56
CA PRO A 834 -5.52 11.62 2.26
C PRO A 834 -6.53 11.09 1.24
N PHE A 835 -6.87 11.87 0.21
CA PHE A 835 -7.72 11.38 -0.87
C PHE A 835 -6.95 10.41 -1.76
N ASN A 836 -7.63 9.38 -2.22
CA ASN A 836 -7.12 8.55 -3.29
C ASN A 836 -7.14 9.35 -4.60
N ARG A 837 -5.94 9.66 -5.09
CA ARG A 837 -5.74 10.45 -6.32
C ARG A 837 -5.63 9.57 -7.56
N ASP A 838 -5.44 8.26 -7.39
CA ASP A 838 -5.49 7.30 -8.48
C ASP A 838 -6.92 7.17 -8.99
N ALA A 839 -7.08 7.16 -10.32
CA ALA A 839 -8.37 7.02 -10.98
C ALA A 839 -9.06 5.66 -10.72
N ALA A 840 -8.39 4.77 -9.97
CA ALA A 840 -8.81 3.41 -9.70
C ALA A 840 -9.83 3.27 -8.58
N MET A 841 -10.05 4.27 -7.72
CA MET A 841 -11.14 4.21 -6.74
C MET A 841 -11.80 5.57 -6.62
N ASP A 842 -13.08 5.65 -6.97
CA ASP A 842 -13.79 6.91 -7.09
C ASP A 842 -15.14 6.91 -6.36
N CYS A 843 -15.17 7.33 -5.09
CA CYS A 843 -16.41 7.33 -4.30
C CYS A 843 -17.44 8.39 -4.76
N ARG A 844 -17.15 9.14 -5.82
CA ARG A 844 -18.04 10.17 -6.40
C ARG A 844 -19.26 9.54 -7.06
N ARG A 845 -20.36 9.47 -6.31
CA ARG A 845 -21.65 8.92 -6.76
C ARG A 845 -22.36 9.77 -7.83
N ASN A 846 -22.10 11.08 -7.88
CA ASN A 846 -22.61 11.96 -8.93
C ASN A 846 -21.58 13.05 -9.28
N ARG A 847 -20.93 12.92 -10.44
CA ARG A 847 -19.87 13.83 -10.90
C ARG A 847 -20.38 15.23 -11.31
N SER A 848 -21.70 15.44 -11.41
CA SER A 848 -22.29 16.73 -11.76
C SER A 848 -22.78 17.54 -10.56
N ILE A 849 -22.56 17.07 -9.32
CA ILE A 849 -22.89 17.80 -8.09
C ILE A 849 -21.60 18.29 -7.43
N GLU A 850 -21.62 19.53 -6.96
CA GLU A 850 -20.51 20.29 -6.33
C GLU A 850 -19.93 19.64 -5.05
N HIS A 851 -20.60 18.60 -4.51
CA HIS A 851 -20.27 17.92 -3.24
C HIS A 851 -19.69 16.50 -3.44
N SER A 852 -19.16 16.19 -4.63
CA SER A 852 -18.67 14.85 -4.94
C SER A 852 -17.26 14.61 -4.36
N VAL A 853 -17.18 13.83 -3.27
CA VAL A 853 -15.93 13.54 -2.55
C VAL A 853 -15.29 12.25 -3.08
N ARG A 854 -13.97 12.27 -3.31
CA ARG A 854 -13.21 11.07 -3.71
C ARG A 854 -13.10 10.09 -2.54
N CYS A 855 -12.76 8.83 -2.82
CA CYS A 855 -12.42 7.91 -1.74
C CYS A 855 -11.19 8.39 -0.98
N PHE A 856 -11.09 8.04 0.30
CA PHE A 856 -9.86 8.19 1.06
C PHE A 856 -8.87 7.07 0.75
N LEU A 857 -7.59 7.34 0.89
CA LEU A 857 -6.49 6.38 0.76
C LEU A 857 -6.05 5.93 2.17
N ALA A 858 -5.89 4.62 2.35
CA ALA A 858 -5.44 3.97 3.59
C ALA A 858 -4.56 2.76 3.24
N GLY A 859 -4.01 2.08 4.26
CA GLY A 859 -3.22 0.85 4.07
C GLY A 859 -4.00 -0.32 3.48
N ASP A 860 -5.31 -0.35 3.69
CA ASP A 860 -6.22 -1.32 3.08
C ASP A 860 -7.21 -0.64 2.11
N HIS A 861 -7.37 -1.24 0.93
CA HIS A 861 -8.21 -0.71 -0.16
C HIS A 861 -9.70 -0.68 0.18
N ARG A 862 -10.15 -1.45 1.19
CA ARG A 862 -11.55 -1.54 1.60
C ARG A 862 -11.90 -0.51 2.68
N ALA A 863 -11.00 0.39 3.08
CA ALA A 863 -11.25 1.38 4.14
C ALA A 863 -12.49 2.28 3.94
N ASN A 864 -12.93 2.47 2.69
CA ASN A 864 -14.13 3.27 2.36
C ASN A 864 -15.41 2.44 2.25
N GLU A 865 -15.37 1.14 2.54
CA GLU A 865 -16.50 0.22 2.35
C GLU A 865 -17.75 0.73 3.07
N GLN A 866 -17.62 1.16 4.32
CA GLN A 866 -18.69 1.82 5.08
C GLN A 866 -18.15 2.86 6.07
N LEU A 867 -19.00 3.80 6.49
CA LEU A 867 -18.62 4.99 7.25
C LEU A 867 -17.95 4.75 8.62
N GLY A 868 -18.39 3.74 9.37
CA GLY A 868 -17.79 3.32 10.63
C GLY A 868 -16.37 2.78 10.47
N LEU A 869 -16.12 2.00 9.41
CA LEU A 869 -14.77 1.52 9.07
C LEU A 869 -13.86 2.68 8.69
N LEU A 870 -14.35 3.60 7.85
CA LEU A 870 -13.61 4.81 7.47
C LEU A 870 -13.27 5.69 8.68
N ALA A 871 -14.19 5.80 9.65
CA ALA A 871 -13.97 6.50 10.91
C ALA A 871 -12.86 5.82 11.74
N MET A 872 -12.79 4.48 11.77
CA MET A 872 -11.73 3.73 12.44
C MET A 872 -10.36 3.95 11.77
N HIS A 873 -10.24 3.83 10.45
CA HIS A 873 -8.97 4.11 9.77
C HIS A 873 -8.50 5.56 10.01
N THR A 874 -9.41 6.52 10.01
CA THR A 874 -9.09 7.92 10.34
C THR A 874 -8.61 8.08 11.78
N LEU A 875 -9.22 7.38 12.74
CA LEU A 875 -8.82 7.40 14.15
C LEU A 875 -7.39 6.87 14.32
N TRP A 876 -7.03 5.77 13.64
CA TRP A 876 -5.72 5.15 13.78
C TRP A 876 -4.61 5.90 13.03
N LEU A 877 -4.91 6.57 11.91
CA LEU A 877 -3.99 7.55 11.33
C LEU A 877 -3.66 8.68 12.32
N ARG A 878 -4.68 9.17 13.04
CA ARG A 878 -4.47 10.22 14.07
C ARG A 878 -3.58 9.72 15.20
N GLU A 879 -3.74 8.47 15.61
CA GLU A 879 -2.91 7.88 16.67
C GLU A 879 -1.44 7.77 16.24
N HIS A 880 -1.17 7.31 15.02
CA HIS A 880 0.19 7.31 14.48
C HIS A 880 0.82 8.71 14.52
N ASN A 881 0.16 9.72 13.94
CA ASN A 881 0.69 11.08 13.88
C ASN A 881 0.88 11.70 15.28
N ARG A 882 0.01 11.34 16.24
CA ARG A 882 0.16 11.75 17.65
C ARG A 882 1.41 11.11 18.27
N LEU A 883 1.62 9.81 18.06
CA LEU A 883 2.78 9.06 18.58
C LEU A 883 4.08 9.56 17.96
N ALA A 884 4.16 9.70 16.63
CA ALA A 884 5.34 10.21 15.94
C ALA A 884 5.71 11.63 16.41
N GLY A 885 4.71 12.54 16.52
CA GLY A 885 4.93 13.89 17.05
C GLY A 885 5.36 13.91 18.52
N ALA A 886 4.88 12.98 19.35
CA ALA A 886 5.31 12.85 20.74
C ALA A 886 6.74 12.26 20.85
N LEU A 887 7.05 11.23 20.06
CA LEU A 887 8.37 10.62 19.99
C LEU A 887 9.43 11.61 19.49
N PHE A 888 9.09 12.46 18.51
CA PHE A 888 9.98 13.53 18.03
C PHE A 888 10.34 14.52 19.13
N LYS A 889 9.36 14.91 19.97
CA LYS A 889 9.61 15.82 21.11
C LYS A 889 10.54 15.20 22.16
N ILE A 890 10.41 13.90 22.41
CA ILE A 890 11.21 13.17 23.39
C ILE A 890 12.59 12.84 22.83
N ASN A 891 12.67 12.51 21.53
CA ASN A 891 13.87 12.10 20.83
C ASN A 891 14.13 12.99 19.59
N PRO A 892 14.53 14.27 19.75
CA PRO A 892 14.71 15.19 18.61
C PRO A 892 15.88 14.83 17.67
N HIS A 893 16.65 13.79 18.00
CA HIS A 893 17.78 13.28 17.23
C HIS A 893 17.39 12.12 16.31
N TRP A 894 16.17 11.58 16.44
CA TRP A 894 15.65 10.55 15.54
C TRP A 894 15.22 11.20 14.23
N ASP A 895 15.56 10.58 13.11
CA ASP A 895 15.08 10.94 11.79
C ASP A 895 13.64 10.45 11.56
N GLY A 896 13.03 10.92 10.47
CA GLY A 896 11.66 10.59 10.10
C GLY A 896 11.43 9.09 9.89
N GLU A 897 12.44 8.33 9.45
CA GLU A 897 12.34 6.88 9.30
C GLU A 897 12.23 6.19 10.67
N ARG A 898 13.12 6.51 11.61
CA ARG A 898 13.07 5.96 12.97
C ARG A 898 11.76 6.32 13.67
N LEU A 899 11.30 7.56 13.54
CA LEU A 899 10.04 8.03 14.13
C LEU A 899 8.84 7.27 13.57
N PHE A 900 8.79 7.10 12.26
CA PHE A 900 7.74 6.35 11.58
C PHE A 900 7.71 4.88 12.06
N GLN A 901 8.86 4.20 12.07
CA GLN A 901 8.93 2.78 12.44
C GLN A 901 8.60 2.53 13.91
N GLU A 902 9.02 3.40 14.83
CA GLU A 902 8.64 3.28 16.25
C GLU A 902 7.15 3.55 16.47
N ALA A 903 6.59 4.58 15.82
CA ALA A 903 5.15 4.83 15.88
C ALA A 903 4.34 3.66 15.29
N ARG A 904 4.76 3.11 14.14
CA ARG A 904 4.18 1.92 13.51
C ARG A 904 4.21 0.71 14.45
N LYS A 905 5.36 0.44 15.06
CA LYS A 905 5.55 -0.66 16.02
C LYS A 905 4.62 -0.54 17.22
N ILE A 906 4.48 0.66 17.80
CA ILE A 906 3.59 0.90 18.94
C ILE A 906 2.13 0.72 18.53
N VAL A 907 1.71 1.23 17.38
CA VAL A 907 0.34 1.05 16.88
C VAL A 907 0.00 -0.43 16.66
N GLY A 908 0.88 -1.19 16.01
CA GLY A 908 0.69 -2.64 15.86
C GLY A 908 0.54 -3.35 17.21
N ALA A 909 1.36 -3.00 18.20
CA ALA A 909 1.25 -3.54 19.55
C ALA A 909 -0.06 -3.15 20.26
N GLN A 910 -0.56 -1.93 20.07
CA GLN A 910 -1.85 -1.49 20.61
C GLN A 910 -3.01 -2.32 20.03
N ILE A 911 -3.00 -2.58 18.71
CA ILE A 911 -4.03 -3.41 18.06
C ILE A 911 -3.96 -4.86 18.55
N GLN A 912 -2.77 -5.43 18.68
CA GLN A 912 -2.59 -6.77 19.27
C GLN A 912 -3.16 -6.84 20.68
N HIS A 913 -2.77 -5.90 21.55
CA HIS A 913 -3.22 -5.86 22.94
C HIS A 913 -4.74 -5.76 23.04
N ILE A 914 -5.37 -4.82 22.32
CA ILE A 914 -6.84 -4.68 22.31
C ILE A 914 -7.50 -5.97 21.81
N THR A 915 -6.93 -6.59 20.79
CA THR A 915 -7.50 -7.81 20.20
C THR A 915 -7.46 -8.98 21.17
N TYR A 916 -6.29 -9.29 21.74
CA TYR A 916 -6.12 -10.44 22.63
C TYR A 916 -6.75 -10.24 24.01
N GLU A 917 -6.62 -9.05 24.60
CA GLU A 917 -7.06 -8.80 25.99
C GLU A 917 -8.52 -8.34 26.10
N HIS A 918 -9.07 -7.70 25.06
CA HIS A 918 -10.38 -7.06 25.17
C HIS A 918 -11.43 -7.61 24.21
N TRP A 919 -11.04 -7.89 22.96
CA TRP A 919 -11.98 -8.30 21.92
C TRP A 919 -12.20 -9.81 21.87
N LEU A 920 -11.14 -10.62 21.79
CA LEU A 920 -11.24 -12.09 21.74
C LEU A 920 -11.99 -12.69 22.93
N PRO A 921 -11.85 -12.21 24.18
CA PRO A 921 -12.65 -12.70 25.30
C PRO A 921 -14.16 -12.52 25.15
N LYS A 922 -14.60 -11.47 24.43
CA LYS A 922 -16.03 -11.22 24.17
C LYS A 922 -16.57 -12.08 23.04
N VAL A 923 -15.73 -12.39 22.06
CA VAL A 923 -16.09 -13.21 20.91
C VAL A 923 -16.08 -14.69 21.25
N LEU A 924 -15.05 -15.16 21.98
CA LEU A 924 -14.85 -16.58 22.29
C LEU A 924 -15.51 -16.99 23.61
N GLY A 925 -15.74 -16.06 24.54
CA GLY A 925 -16.29 -16.35 25.86
C GLY A 925 -15.45 -17.39 26.60
N ALA A 926 -16.07 -18.48 27.05
CA ALA A 926 -15.35 -19.60 27.68
C ALA A 926 -14.27 -20.21 26.76
N GLY A 927 -14.42 -20.09 25.42
CA GLY A 927 -13.44 -20.57 24.45
C GLY A 927 -12.11 -19.83 24.46
N THR A 928 -11.98 -18.69 25.16
CA THR A 928 -10.69 -18.00 25.31
C THR A 928 -9.63 -18.87 25.96
N SER A 929 -10.02 -19.85 26.79
CA SER A 929 -9.07 -20.80 27.38
C SER A 929 -8.33 -21.65 26.35
N PHE A 930 -8.84 -21.80 25.13
CA PHE A 930 -8.16 -22.52 24.04
C PHE A 930 -6.90 -21.79 23.54
N LEU A 931 -6.77 -20.49 23.78
CA LEU A 931 -5.58 -19.72 23.41
C LEU A 931 -4.39 -20.03 24.33
N GLY A 932 -4.65 -20.43 25.58
CA GLY A 932 -3.64 -20.61 26.62
C GLY A 932 -2.90 -19.31 26.98
N ASP A 933 -1.93 -19.41 27.88
CA ASP A 933 -1.02 -18.30 28.19
C ASP A 933 0.08 -18.21 27.14
N TYR A 934 0.45 -16.98 26.75
CA TYR A 934 1.60 -16.77 25.87
C TYR A 934 2.89 -17.14 26.61
N SER A 935 3.69 -18.04 26.04
CA SER A 935 4.95 -18.51 26.61
C SER A 935 6.15 -17.81 25.96
N ALA A 936 6.37 -18.06 24.66
CA ALA A 936 7.44 -17.48 23.86
C ALA A 936 7.10 -17.58 22.35
N TYR A 937 7.92 -16.94 21.52
CA TYR A 937 7.90 -17.15 20.07
C TYR A 937 8.41 -18.56 19.73
N ASP A 938 7.69 -19.26 18.85
CA ASP A 938 8.07 -20.56 18.29
C ASP A 938 8.22 -20.46 16.75
N PRO A 939 9.43 -20.60 16.19
CA PRO A 939 9.65 -20.52 14.74
C PRO A 939 9.06 -21.69 13.95
N ASN A 940 8.56 -22.75 14.61
CA ASN A 940 7.93 -23.89 13.93
C ASN A 940 6.43 -23.67 13.70
N VAL A 941 5.83 -22.63 14.28
CA VAL A 941 4.41 -22.30 14.06
C VAL A 941 4.26 -21.58 12.71
N ASP A 942 3.35 -22.07 11.87
CA ASP A 942 2.94 -21.38 10.65
C ASP A 942 1.93 -20.25 10.97
N PRO A 943 2.34 -18.97 10.86
CA PRO A 943 1.50 -17.83 11.19
C PRO A 943 0.48 -17.50 10.10
N SER A 944 0.53 -18.15 8.94
CA SER A 944 -0.35 -17.83 7.80
C SER A 944 -1.82 -17.93 8.18
N VAL A 945 -2.66 -17.01 7.71
CA VAL A 945 -4.11 -17.09 7.96
C VAL A 945 -4.70 -18.31 7.27
N ALA A 946 -5.59 -19.02 7.96
CA ALA A 946 -6.27 -20.18 7.40
C ALA A 946 -7.32 -19.77 6.36
N ASN A 947 -7.40 -20.50 5.26
CA ASN A 947 -8.38 -20.23 4.19
C ASN A 947 -9.82 -20.28 4.75
N ALA A 948 -10.08 -21.25 5.63
CA ALA A 948 -11.34 -21.38 6.35
C ALA A 948 -11.70 -20.16 7.22
N PHE A 949 -10.68 -19.52 7.81
CA PHE A 949 -10.85 -18.35 8.65
C PHE A 949 -11.29 -17.15 7.80
N ALA A 950 -10.52 -16.83 6.75
CA ALA A 950 -10.76 -15.73 5.81
C ALA A 950 -12.07 -15.88 4.98
N ALA A 951 -12.33 -17.08 4.47
CA ALA A 951 -13.45 -17.31 3.55
C ALA A 951 -14.77 -17.64 4.24
N ALA A 952 -14.75 -18.02 5.52
CA ALA A 952 -15.95 -18.48 6.23
C ALA A 952 -16.01 -18.08 7.71
N ALA A 953 -15.08 -18.52 8.56
CA ALA A 953 -15.27 -18.46 10.02
C ALA A 953 -15.29 -17.03 10.56
N PHE A 954 -14.35 -16.17 10.15
CA PHE A 954 -14.27 -14.78 10.65
C PHE A 954 -15.40 -13.88 10.12
N ARG A 955 -16.10 -14.35 9.08
CA ARG A 955 -17.31 -13.72 8.54
C ARG A 955 -18.54 -13.84 9.45
N PHE A 956 -18.41 -14.48 10.63
CA PHE A 956 -19.45 -14.41 11.67
C PHE A 956 -19.80 -12.96 12.02
N GLY A 957 -18.84 -12.02 11.89
CA GLY A 957 -19.06 -10.60 12.11
C GLY A 957 -20.20 -10.00 11.27
N HIS A 958 -20.51 -10.57 10.10
CA HIS A 958 -21.66 -10.15 9.28
C HIS A 958 -23.01 -10.33 10.01
N THR A 959 -23.09 -11.27 10.95
CA THR A 959 -24.30 -11.49 11.76
C THR A 959 -24.50 -10.42 12.82
N LEU A 960 -23.47 -9.62 13.14
CA LEU A 960 -23.46 -8.59 14.17
C LEU A 960 -23.79 -7.18 13.63
N ILE A 961 -23.90 -7.04 12.31
CA ILE A 961 -24.11 -5.76 11.63
C ILE A 961 -25.55 -5.29 11.79
N GLN A 962 -25.71 -4.07 12.30
CA GLN A 962 -27.00 -3.38 12.35
C GLN A 962 -27.40 -2.79 10.99
N PRO A 963 -28.71 -2.66 10.69
CA PRO A 963 -29.18 -2.03 9.46
C PRO A 963 -29.00 -0.50 9.46
N MET A 964 -28.66 0.10 10.62
CA MET A 964 -28.47 1.52 10.81
C MET A 964 -27.12 1.80 11.50
N LEU A 965 -26.41 2.82 11.02
CA LEU A 965 -25.29 3.44 11.71
C LEU A 965 -25.80 4.66 12.46
N HIS A 966 -25.77 4.60 13.79
CA HIS A 966 -26.18 5.71 14.64
C HIS A 966 -25.12 6.83 14.61
N ARG A 967 -25.60 8.08 14.69
CA ARG A 967 -24.77 9.27 14.86
C ARG A 967 -25.24 10.03 16.07
N LEU A 968 -24.35 10.17 17.04
CA LEU A 968 -24.69 10.75 18.33
C LEU A 968 -23.84 11.99 18.62
N ASN A 969 -24.48 13.05 19.12
CA ASN A 969 -23.79 14.26 19.54
C ASN A 969 -23.02 14.05 20.86
N SER A 970 -22.39 15.10 21.39
CA SER A 970 -21.64 15.03 22.65
C SER A 970 -22.47 14.65 23.89
N SER A 971 -23.80 14.76 23.81
CA SER A 971 -24.75 14.39 24.86
C SER A 971 -25.40 13.02 24.60
N PHE A 972 -24.85 12.23 23.67
CA PHE A 972 -25.35 10.90 23.28
C PHE A 972 -26.79 10.90 22.73
N GLN A 973 -27.27 12.05 22.26
CA GLN A 973 -28.54 12.15 21.56
C GLN A 973 -28.31 12.07 20.04
N PRO A 974 -29.29 11.59 19.25
CA PRO A 974 -29.21 11.62 17.79
C PRO A 974 -28.84 13.01 17.26
N THR A 975 -27.92 13.07 16.29
CA THR A 975 -27.62 14.33 15.59
C THR A 975 -28.83 14.78 14.73
N PRO A 976 -28.91 16.07 14.34
CA PRO A 976 -29.96 16.55 13.43
C PRO A 976 -30.05 15.76 12.12
N ASP A 977 -28.92 15.24 11.64
CA ASP A 977 -28.85 14.40 10.43
C ASP A 977 -29.43 12.98 10.63
N GLY A 978 -29.70 12.57 11.87
CA GLY A 978 -30.26 11.27 12.22
C GLY A 978 -29.32 10.08 11.97
N PRO A 979 -29.76 8.83 12.20
CA PRO A 979 -28.97 7.65 11.85
C PRO A 979 -28.92 7.41 10.33
N VAL A 980 -27.82 6.83 9.83
CA VAL A 980 -27.63 6.51 8.40
C VAL A 980 -28.02 5.06 8.15
N ARG A 981 -28.89 4.79 7.17
CA ARG A 981 -29.15 3.41 6.72
C ARG A 981 -27.89 2.82 6.11
N LEU A 982 -27.61 1.56 6.38
CA LEU A 982 -26.36 0.94 5.94
C LEU A 982 -26.18 1.02 4.40
N ARG A 983 -27.25 0.81 3.61
CA ARG A 983 -27.21 0.99 2.14
C ARG A 983 -26.72 2.37 1.67
N ASP A 984 -26.94 3.40 2.47
CA ASP A 984 -26.59 4.80 2.15
C ASP A 984 -25.19 5.15 2.67
N ALA A 985 -24.67 4.37 3.62
CA ALA A 985 -23.33 4.52 4.21
C ALA A 985 -22.22 3.87 3.38
N PHE A 986 -22.54 2.93 2.49
CA PHE A 986 -21.52 2.23 1.70
C PHE A 986 -20.82 3.15 0.69
N PHE A 987 -19.51 3.37 0.79
CA PHE A 987 -18.76 4.25 -0.12
C PHE A 987 -19.30 5.69 -0.16
N ALA A 988 -19.55 6.27 1.02
CA ALA A 988 -20.17 7.58 1.18
C ALA A 988 -19.28 8.59 1.94
N PRO A 989 -18.00 8.78 1.60
CA PRO A 989 -17.08 9.64 2.38
C PRO A 989 -17.56 11.09 2.50
N GLU A 990 -18.43 11.57 1.61
CA GLU A 990 -19.11 12.87 1.72
C GLU A 990 -19.85 13.02 3.04
N LYS A 991 -20.53 11.96 3.50
CA LYS A 991 -21.29 11.99 4.77
C LYS A 991 -20.37 12.13 5.98
N LEU A 992 -19.16 11.59 5.90
CA LEU A 992 -18.16 11.75 6.96
C LEU A 992 -17.70 13.21 7.08
N LEU A 993 -17.56 13.92 5.95
CA LEU A 993 -17.09 15.31 5.92
C LEU A 993 -18.20 16.30 6.25
N ASP A 994 -19.38 16.12 5.65
CA ASP A 994 -20.47 17.09 5.70
C ASP A 994 -21.34 16.93 6.96
N GLU A 995 -21.43 15.71 7.51
CA GLU A 995 -22.41 15.35 8.54
C GLU A 995 -21.75 15.07 9.91
N GLY A 996 -20.75 15.90 10.27
CA GLY A 996 -20.22 16.00 11.64
C GLY A 996 -18.89 15.30 11.92
N GLY A 997 -18.17 14.78 10.92
CA GLY A 997 -16.87 14.15 11.11
C GLY A 997 -16.97 12.71 11.66
N ILE A 998 -15.86 12.22 12.22
CA ILE A 998 -15.80 10.85 12.77
C ILE A 998 -16.47 10.73 14.14
N ASP A 999 -16.54 11.81 14.93
CA ASP A 999 -16.95 11.74 16.34
C ASP A 999 -18.40 11.22 16.52
N PRO A 1000 -19.41 11.66 15.74
CA PRO A 1000 -20.76 11.16 15.89
C PRO A 1000 -20.90 9.67 15.56
N LEU A 1001 -20.17 9.20 14.54
CA LEU A 1001 -20.14 7.80 14.14
C LEU A 1001 -19.46 6.94 15.20
N LEU A 1002 -18.30 7.38 15.71
CA LEU A 1002 -17.60 6.67 16.79
C LEU A 1002 -18.49 6.54 18.04
N ARG A 1003 -19.16 7.62 18.46
CA ARG A 1003 -20.15 7.56 19.56
C ARG A 1003 -21.26 6.55 19.25
N GLY A 1004 -21.78 6.57 18.02
CA GLY A 1004 -22.79 5.60 17.57
C GLY A 1004 -22.33 4.16 17.69
N LEU A 1005 -21.09 3.86 17.32
CA LEU A 1005 -20.50 2.52 17.42
C LEU A 1005 -20.39 2.02 18.86
N TYR A 1006 -19.87 2.82 19.81
CA TYR A 1006 -19.68 2.35 21.19
C TYR A 1006 -20.88 2.58 22.12
N ALA A 1007 -21.90 3.36 21.71
CA ALA A 1007 -23.09 3.65 22.51
C ALA A 1007 -24.41 3.12 21.92
N SER A 1008 -24.35 2.35 20.83
CA SER A 1008 -25.52 1.61 20.29
C SER A 1008 -25.22 0.11 20.30
N PRO A 1009 -26.23 -0.74 20.45
CA PRO A 1009 -26.02 -2.19 20.51
C PRO A 1009 -25.58 -2.77 19.16
N ALA A 1010 -24.74 -3.81 19.19
CA ALA A 1010 -24.56 -4.69 18.04
C ALA A 1010 -25.86 -5.45 17.75
N LYS A 1011 -25.97 -6.05 16.57
CA LYS A 1011 -27.06 -6.98 16.31
C LYS A 1011 -26.75 -8.32 17.00
N LEU A 1012 -27.72 -8.87 17.73
CA LEU A 1012 -27.63 -10.21 18.30
C LEU A 1012 -27.74 -11.26 17.19
N SER A 1013 -26.86 -12.27 17.22
CA SER A 1013 -26.96 -13.42 16.32
C SER A 1013 -27.94 -14.44 16.89
N THR A 1014 -29.20 -14.39 16.45
CA THR A 1014 -30.25 -15.34 16.86
C THR A 1014 -30.74 -16.19 15.68
N PRO A 1015 -31.17 -17.44 15.93
CA PRO A 1015 -31.81 -18.27 14.91
C PRO A 1015 -32.97 -17.54 14.21
N GLY A 1016 -33.02 -17.63 12.88
CA GLY A 1016 -34.03 -16.93 12.07
C GLY A 1016 -33.80 -15.43 11.89
N GLN A 1017 -32.79 -14.85 12.55
CA GLN A 1017 -32.37 -13.46 12.34
C GLN A 1017 -30.88 -13.37 12.03
N PHE A 1018 -30.35 -14.15 11.08
CA PHE A 1018 -28.91 -14.17 10.81
C PHE A 1018 -28.39 -12.86 10.21
N LEU A 1019 -28.82 -12.50 9.00
CA LEU A 1019 -28.41 -11.25 8.35
C LEU A 1019 -29.63 -10.36 8.03
N ASN A 1020 -29.45 -9.07 8.23
CA ASN A 1020 -30.47 -8.07 7.92
C ASN A 1020 -30.55 -7.79 6.40
N ARG A 1021 -31.67 -7.24 5.94
CA ARG A 1021 -31.92 -6.97 4.52
C ARG A 1021 -31.01 -5.92 3.88
N GLU A 1022 -30.36 -5.05 4.66
CA GLU A 1022 -29.37 -4.14 4.09
C GLU A 1022 -28.17 -4.91 3.49
N LEU A 1023 -27.90 -6.12 4.00
CA LEU A 1023 -26.82 -6.99 3.54
C LEU A 1023 -27.26 -8.06 2.53
N THR A 1024 -28.48 -8.58 2.64
CA THR A 1024 -28.97 -9.65 1.73
C THR A 1024 -29.70 -9.10 0.51
N GLU A 1025 -30.31 -7.91 0.62
CA GLU A 1025 -31.15 -7.33 -0.44
C GLU A 1025 -30.64 -6.01 -0.99
N HIS A 1026 -29.82 -5.30 -0.21
CA HIS A 1026 -29.40 -3.93 -0.52
C HIS A 1026 -27.90 -3.71 -0.42
N LEU A 1027 -27.11 -4.79 -0.42
CA LEU A 1027 -25.66 -4.67 -0.38
C LEU A 1027 -25.23 -3.85 -1.59
N PHE A 1028 -24.61 -2.72 -1.30
CA PHE A 1028 -24.16 -1.76 -2.29
C PHE A 1028 -25.26 -1.27 -3.24
N ALA A 1029 -26.54 -1.23 -2.84
CA ALA A 1029 -27.64 -0.83 -3.74
C ALA A 1029 -27.52 0.60 -4.30
N LYS A 1030 -26.85 1.52 -3.57
CA LYS A 1030 -26.50 2.87 -4.06
C LYS A 1030 -25.19 2.90 -4.84
N ALA A 1031 -24.43 1.81 -4.74
CA ALA A 1031 -23.10 1.59 -5.28
C ALA A 1031 -23.07 0.43 -6.31
N HIS A 1032 -24.21 -0.01 -6.85
CA HIS A 1032 -24.29 -1.09 -7.84
C HIS A 1032 -25.59 -1.03 -8.65
N GLU A 1033 -25.55 -1.32 -9.96
CA GLU A 1033 -26.74 -1.47 -10.83
C GLU A 1033 -27.69 -2.55 -10.31
N VAL A 1034 -27.12 -3.55 -9.63
CA VAL A 1034 -27.82 -4.70 -9.06
C VAL A 1034 -27.53 -4.75 -7.57
N SER A 1035 -28.53 -4.64 -6.71
CA SER A 1035 -28.26 -4.84 -5.28
C SER A 1035 -27.79 -6.27 -5.05
N LEU A 1036 -26.59 -6.41 -4.45
CA LEU A 1036 -25.96 -7.68 -4.18
C LEU A 1036 -26.52 -8.32 -2.92
N ASP A 1037 -26.06 -9.54 -2.65
CA ASP A 1037 -26.43 -10.34 -1.48
C ASP A 1037 -25.15 -10.90 -0.83
N LEU A 1038 -24.79 -10.37 0.34
CA LEU A 1038 -23.58 -10.74 1.05
C LEU A 1038 -23.57 -12.21 1.48
N ALA A 1039 -24.71 -12.74 1.94
CA ALA A 1039 -24.79 -14.13 2.37
C ALA A 1039 -24.65 -15.09 1.19
N SER A 1040 -25.28 -14.77 0.05
CA SER A 1040 -25.14 -15.56 -1.17
C SER A 1040 -23.69 -15.55 -1.67
N LEU A 1041 -23.04 -14.39 -1.61
CA LEU A 1041 -21.62 -14.25 -1.94
C LEU A 1041 -20.72 -15.05 -0.98
N ASN A 1042 -21.02 -15.09 0.33
CA ASN A 1042 -20.25 -15.88 1.29
C ASN A 1042 -20.35 -17.39 0.99
N ILE A 1043 -21.56 -17.91 0.76
CA ILE A 1043 -21.78 -19.32 0.41
C ILE A 1043 -21.04 -19.67 -0.89
N GLN A 1044 -21.15 -18.81 -1.90
CA GLN A 1044 -20.52 -19.04 -3.20
C GLN A 1044 -18.98 -18.90 -3.13
N ARG A 1045 -18.45 -17.96 -2.34
CA ARG A 1045 -17.00 -17.80 -2.09
C ARG A 1045 -16.44 -18.99 -1.32
N GLY A 1046 -17.16 -19.54 -0.35
CA GLY A 1046 -16.78 -20.78 0.33
C GLY A 1046 -16.64 -21.97 -0.64
N ARG A 1047 -17.50 -22.05 -1.66
CA ARG A 1047 -17.38 -23.04 -2.75
C ARG A 1047 -16.18 -22.78 -3.65
N ASP A 1048 -15.96 -21.52 -4.04
CA ASP A 1048 -14.81 -21.10 -4.86
C ASP A 1048 -13.47 -21.44 -4.21
N HIS A 1049 -13.38 -21.20 -2.89
CA HIS A 1049 -12.24 -21.50 -2.05
C HIS A 1049 -12.14 -22.98 -1.63
N ALA A 1050 -13.09 -23.83 -2.05
CA ALA A 1050 -13.12 -25.25 -1.71
C ALA A 1050 -13.02 -25.53 -0.19
N ILE A 1051 -13.72 -24.73 0.60
CA ILE A 1051 -13.80 -24.93 2.06
C ILE A 1051 -14.46 -26.29 2.34
N GLY A 1052 -13.85 -27.08 3.24
CA GLY A 1052 -14.38 -28.35 3.72
C GLY A 1052 -15.81 -28.25 4.24
N SER A 1053 -16.49 -29.39 4.35
CA SER A 1053 -17.85 -29.44 4.86
C SER A 1053 -17.93 -29.08 6.35
N TYR A 1054 -19.13 -28.78 6.82
CA TYR A 1054 -19.40 -28.57 8.25
C TYR A 1054 -18.86 -29.73 9.10
N THR A 1055 -19.11 -30.97 8.69
CA THR A 1055 -18.65 -32.18 9.38
C THR A 1055 -17.13 -32.30 9.39
N ASP A 1056 -16.43 -31.90 8.32
CA ASP A 1056 -14.95 -31.94 8.28
C ASP A 1056 -14.34 -31.04 9.35
N TYR A 1057 -14.88 -29.83 9.52
CA TYR A 1057 -14.40 -28.89 10.54
C TYR A 1057 -14.82 -29.30 11.96
N ARG A 1058 -15.98 -29.93 12.14
CA ARG A 1058 -16.34 -30.52 13.43
C ARG A 1058 -15.38 -31.60 13.86
N ASN A 1059 -15.04 -32.49 12.93
CA ASN A 1059 -14.05 -33.54 13.16
C ASN A 1059 -12.67 -32.93 13.47
N PHE A 1060 -12.25 -31.92 12.71
CA PHE A 1060 -11.02 -31.16 12.97
C PHE A 1060 -11.01 -30.55 14.39
N CYS A 1061 -12.15 -30.03 14.85
CA CYS A 1061 -12.32 -29.47 16.19
C CYS A 1061 -12.60 -30.51 17.30
N ASN A 1062 -12.52 -31.83 17.00
CA ASN A 1062 -12.85 -32.91 17.93
C ASN A 1062 -14.26 -32.80 18.57
N LEU A 1063 -15.25 -32.31 17.81
CA LEU A 1063 -16.64 -32.24 18.24
C LEU A 1063 -17.34 -33.56 17.88
N THR A 1064 -17.18 -34.57 18.74
CA THR A 1064 -17.31 -36.02 18.45
C THR A 1064 -18.72 -36.60 18.28
N SER A 1065 -19.79 -35.82 18.24
CA SER A 1065 -21.12 -36.35 17.91
C SER A 1065 -21.16 -36.69 16.41
N PRO A 1066 -21.27 -37.97 15.99
CA PRO A 1066 -21.36 -38.33 14.58
C PRO A 1066 -22.67 -37.77 14.03
N ILE A 1067 -22.59 -36.93 13.01
CA ILE A 1067 -23.78 -36.42 12.31
C ILE A 1067 -24.03 -37.33 11.10
N GLY A 1068 -25.01 -38.23 11.23
CA GLY A 1068 -25.51 -39.07 10.14
C GLY A 1068 -26.89 -38.65 9.65
N THR A 1069 -27.65 -37.95 10.49
CA THR A 1069 -29.04 -37.53 10.27
C THR A 1069 -29.25 -36.06 10.67
N PHE A 1070 -30.38 -35.47 10.25
CA PHE A 1070 -30.74 -34.11 10.66
C PHE A 1070 -31.05 -34.03 12.16
N ASP A 1071 -31.54 -35.11 12.77
CA ASP A 1071 -31.83 -35.17 14.21
C ASP A 1071 -30.55 -35.13 15.05
N ASP A 1072 -29.42 -35.60 14.51
CA ASP A 1072 -28.11 -35.46 15.16
C ASP A 1072 -27.65 -33.99 15.26
N LEU A 1073 -28.19 -33.10 14.40
CA LEU A 1073 -27.98 -31.65 14.48
C LEU A 1073 -28.92 -30.97 15.47
N ALA A 1074 -29.98 -31.63 15.95
CA ALA A 1074 -30.93 -31.05 16.90
C ALA A 1074 -30.27 -30.69 18.23
N GLN A 1075 -29.13 -31.31 18.55
CA GLN A 1075 -28.36 -30.96 19.73
C GLN A 1075 -27.47 -29.72 19.58
N GLU A 1076 -27.34 -29.19 18.37
CA GLU A 1076 -26.38 -28.13 18.01
C GLU A 1076 -27.07 -26.93 17.39
N ILE A 1077 -28.20 -27.18 16.72
CA ILE A 1077 -29.27 -26.23 16.50
C ILE A 1077 -30.12 -26.22 17.78
N LYS A 1078 -29.58 -25.63 18.84
CA LYS A 1078 -30.30 -25.45 20.10
C LYS A 1078 -30.61 -23.99 20.35
N ASP A 1079 -31.88 -23.65 20.17
CA ASP A 1079 -32.55 -22.86 21.19
C ASP A 1079 -32.74 -23.79 22.42
N GLU A 1080 -32.37 -23.35 23.62
CA GLU A 1080 -32.46 -24.02 24.97
C GLU A 1080 -31.22 -24.62 25.71
N ASN A 1081 -29.96 -24.61 25.24
CA ASN A 1081 -28.88 -25.35 25.95
C ASN A 1081 -28.05 -24.64 27.04
N LEU A 1082 -28.42 -23.42 27.44
CA LEU A 1082 -27.75 -22.67 28.53
C LEU A 1082 -27.93 -23.28 29.93
N ARG A 1083 -28.82 -24.27 30.09
CA ARG A 1083 -29.12 -24.95 31.37
C ARG A 1083 -28.14 -26.07 31.74
N ASP A 1084 -27.67 -26.83 30.76
CA ASP A 1084 -27.04 -28.15 31.01
C ASP A 1084 -25.49 -28.11 31.02
N GLY A 1085 -24.87 -26.94 30.76
CA GLY A 1085 -23.41 -26.76 30.67
C GLY A 1085 -22.77 -25.96 31.82
N ASP A 1086 -23.57 -25.48 32.78
CA ASP A 1086 -23.08 -24.67 33.90
C ASP A 1086 -22.69 -25.57 35.08
N ARG A 1087 -21.38 -25.63 35.39
CA ARG A 1087 -20.80 -26.41 36.50
C ARG A 1087 -21.27 -25.91 37.88
N PHE A 1088 -21.58 -24.63 38.00
CA PHE A 1088 -22.16 -24.02 39.20
C PHE A 1088 -23.65 -23.81 39.09
N PHE A 1089 -24.30 -24.49 38.12
CA PHE A 1089 -25.75 -24.49 38.05
C PHE A 1089 -26.27 -24.90 39.42
N TYR A 1090 -27.15 -24.09 39.99
CA TYR A 1090 -27.50 -24.19 41.41
C TYR A 1090 -27.99 -25.58 41.83
N ARG A 1091 -28.49 -26.42 40.90
CA ARG A 1091 -28.92 -27.81 41.15
C ARG A 1091 -27.80 -28.85 41.07
N ASN A 1092 -26.60 -28.49 40.65
CA ASN A 1092 -25.47 -29.41 40.56
C ASN A 1092 -25.00 -29.83 41.94
N GLN A 1093 -24.61 -31.10 42.04
CA GLN A 1093 -24.18 -31.71 43.29
C GLN A 1093 -22.90 -31.02 43.79
N GLY A 1094 -22.93 -30.50 45.02
CA GLY A 1094 -21.80 -29.82 45.66
C GLY A 1094 -21.78 -28.30 45.53
N VAL A 1095 -22.69 -27.69 44.76
CA VAL A 1095 -22.82 -26.21 44.66
C VAL A 1095 -23.57 -25.63 45.86
N PHE A 1096 -24.60 -26.34 46.34
CA PHE A 1096 -25.36 -26.02 47.56
C PHE A 1096 -25.72 -27.32 48.29
N THR A 1097 -25.85 -27.28 49.61
CA THR A 1097 -26.35 -28.44 50.38
C THR A 1097 -27.80 -28.73 50.04
N VAL A 1098 -28.27 -29.95 50.32
CA VAL A 1098 -29.68 -30.33 50.06
C VAL A 1098 -30.65 -29.41 50.80
N LEU A 1099 -30.32 -28.98 52.02
CA LEU A 1099 -31.12 -28.04 52.81
C LEU A 1099 -31.08 -26.62 52.22
N GLN A 1100 -29.90 -26.15 51.81
CA GLN A 1100 -29.76 -24.88 51.08
C GLN A 1100 -30.52 -24.91 49.74
N LEU A 1101 -30.54 -26.02 49.03
CA LEU A 1101 -31.29 -26.18 47.78
C LEU A 1101 -32.80 -26.19 47.99
N GLN A 1102 -33.27 -26.80 49.08
CA GLN A 1102 -34.68 -26.74 49.46
C GLN A 1102 -35.12 -25.32 49.78
N GLU A 1103 -34.25 -24.51 50.37
CA GLU A 1103 -34.50 -23.09 50.62
C GLU A 1103 -34.41 -22.26 49.33
N LEU A 1104 -33.36 -22.42 48.49
CA LEU A 1104 -33.23 -21.71 47.21
C LEU A 1104 -34.40 -21.95 46.25
N ARG A 1105 -35.04 -23.12 46.31
CA ARG A 1105 -36.22 -23.45 45.50
C ARG A 1105 -37.47 -22.67 45.91
N LYS A 1106 -37.47 -22.00 47.06
CA LYS A 1106 -38.56 -21.12 47.50
C LYS A 1106 -38.40 -19.70 46.94
N THR A 1107 -37.22 -19.34 46.43
CA THR A 1107 -36.94 -18.02 45.85
C THR A 1107 -37.76 -17.79 44.59
N SER A 1108 -38.42 -16.64 44.52
CA SER A 1108 -39.12 -16.15 43.33
C SER A 1108 -38.88 -14.65 43.18
N LEU A 1109 -38.87 -14.10 41.96
CA LEU A 1109 -38.76 -12.64 41.79
C LEU A 1109 -39.98 -11.93 42.41
N ALA A 1110 -41.13 -12.61 42.49
CA ALA A 1110 -42.29 -12.19 43.28
C ALA A 1110 -41.92 -11.94 44.75
N ARG A 1111 -41.25 -12.90 45.41
CA ARG A 1111 -40.77 -12.77 46.79
C ARG A 1111 -39.74 -11.65 46.94
N ILE A 1112 -38.81 -11.54 46.00
CA ILE A 1112 -37.77 -10.50 46.01
C ILE A 1112 -38.39 -9.10 45.93
N LEU A 1113 -39.41 -8.91 45.09
CA LEU A 1113 -40.16 -7.65 45.01
C LEU A 1113 -40.94 -7.38 46.30
N CYS A 1114 -41.53 -8.40 46.92
CA CYS A 1114 -42.20 -8.27 48.21
C CYS A 1114 -41.26 -7.94 49.39
N ASP A 1115 -40.01 -8.42 49.37
CA ASP A 1115 -39.05 -8.21 50.45
C ASP A 1115 -38.33 -6.85 50.37
N ASN A 1116 -38.28 -6.24 49.18
CA ASN A 1116 -37.44 -5.07 48.91
C ASN A 1116 -38.18 -3.89 48.27
N GLY A 1117 -39.47 -4.03 47.95
CA GLY A 1117 -40.29 -2.95 47.42
C GLY A 1117 -40.89 -2.10 48.55
N ASP A 1118 -40.73 -0.78 48.48
CA ASP A 1118 -41.17 0.14 49.54
C ASP A 1118 -42.70 0.11 49.80
N GLU A 1119 -43.50 -0.30 48.80
CA GLU A 1119 -44.98 -0.40 48.87
C GLU A 1119 -45.54 -1.59 48.03
N ILE A 1120 -44.86 -2.75 48.03
CA ILE A 1120 -45.32 -3.94 47.29
C ILE A 1120 -45.89 -4.99 48.24
N ASP A 1121 -47.20 -4.96 48.45
CA ASP A 1121 -47.91 -5.86 49.38
C ASP A 1121 -48.57 -7.07 48.70
N ARG A 1122 -48.77 -6.99 47.38
CA ARG A 1122 -49.36 -8.05 46.56
C ARG A 1122 -48.66 -8.15 45.21
N VAL A 1123 -48.38 -9.38 44.79
CA VAL A 1123 -47.65 -9.67 43.57
C VAL A 1123 -48.11 -11.03 43.02
N GLN A 1124 -48.10 -11.19 41.71
CA GLN A 1124 -48.38 -12.48 41.08
C GLN A 1124 -47.24 -13.47 41.39
N LYS A 1125 -47.56 -14.74 41.60
CA LYS A 1125 -46.60 -15.76 42.04
C LYS A 1125 -45.41 -15.96 41.08
N ASP A 1126 -45.61 -15.71 39.78
CA ASP A 1126 -44.56 -15.61 38.77
C ASP A 1126 -44.65 -14.25 38.06
N VAL A 1127 -43.68 -13.37 38.35
CA VAL A 1127 -43.69 -11.97 37.91
C VAL A 1127 -43.17 -11.74 36.50
N PHE A 1128 -42.56 -12.76 35.88
CA PHE A 1128 -42.08 -12.68 34.50
C PHE A 1128 -43.16 -13.06 33.49
N VAL A 1129 -44.28 -13.61 33.96
CA VAL A 1129 -45.46 -13.90 33.16
C VAL A 1129 -46.45 -12.75 33.29
N TYR A 1130 -46.81 -12.15 32.16
CA TYR A 1130 -47.84 -11.12 32.12
C TYR A 1130 -49.23 -11.76 32.38
N PRO A 1131 -49.96 -11.39 33.45
CA PRO A 1131 -51.17 -12.11 33.90
C PRO A 1131 -52.42 -11.83 33.05
N GLY A 1132 -52.27 -11.19 31.89
CA GLY A 1132 -53.35 -10.90 30.96
C GLY A 1132 -54.11 -9.61 31.26
N ASP A 1133 -54.51 -9.33 32.50
CA ASP A 1133 -55.10 -8.04 32.91
C ASP A 1133 -54.76 -7.61 34.37
N ARG A 1134 -55.05 -6.34 34.69
CA ARG A 1134 -54.66 -5.65 35.94
C ARG A 1134 -55.67 -5.78 37.10
N ARG A 1135 -56.48 -6.85 37.17
CA ARG A 1135 -57.38 -7.06 38.31
C ARG A 1135 -56.61 -7.46 39.59
N PRO A 1136 -56.91 -6.88 40.76
CA PRO A 1136 -56.18 -7.15 42.02
C PRO A 1136 -56.21 -8.62 42.46
N ASP A 1137 -57.20 -9.36 41.98
CA ASP A 1137 -57.44 -10.77 42.31
C ASP A 1137 -56.41 -11.70 41.64
N ASN A 1138 -55.69 -11.20 40.62
CA ASN A 1138 -54.62 -11.91 39.91
C ASN A 1138 -53.26 -11.85 40.65
N TYR A 1139 -53.20 -11.20 41.80
CA TYR A 1139 -51.97 -10.95 42.57
C TYR A 1139 -52.11 -11.50 44.00
N ASP A 1140 -51.18 -12.34 44.42
CA ASP A 1140 -51.14 -12.96 45.74
C ASP A 1140 -50.60 -11.99 46.79
N ASP A 1141 -51.06 -12.10 48.05
CA ASP A 1141 -50.47 -11.35 49.17
C ASP A 1141 -49.02 -11.78 49.38
N CYS A 1142 -48.12 -10.81 49.48
CA CYS A 1142 -46.71 -11.03 49.66
C CYS A 1142 -46.42 -11.96 50.84
N ARG A 1143 -47.16 -11.92 51.94
CA ARG A 1143 -46.97 -12.83 53.10
C ARG A 1143 -47.24 -14.30 52.79
N LYS A 1144 -48.00 -14.59 51.72
CA LYS A 1144 -48.27 -15.93 51.24
C LYS A 1144 -47.23 -16.43 50.23
N ILE A 1145 -46.34 -15.55 49.76
CA ILE A 1145 -45.20 -15.91 48.92
C ILE A 1145 -44.03 -16.38 49.83
N PRO A 1146 -43.58 -17.64 49.73
CA PRO A 1146 -42.54 -18.19 50.61
C PRO A 1146 -41.22 -17.40 50.56
N ALA A 1147 -40.66 -17.05 51.72
CA ALA A 1147 -39.36 -16.38 51.85
C ALA A 1147 -38.19 -17.37 51.97
N LEU A 1148 -37.01 -16.95 51.54
CA LEU A 1148 -35.77 -17.72 51.64
C LEU A 1148 -35.26 -17.73 53.09
N ASN A 1149 -35.11 -18.90 53.71
CA ASN A 1149 -34.53 -19.00 55.05
C ASN A 1149 -33.00 -19.13 54.98
N LEU A 1150 -32.30 -18.02 55.26
CA LEU A 1150 -30.84 -17.93 55.15
C LEU A 1150 -30.07 -18.63 56.30
N ASN A 1151 -30.73 -19.12 57.34
CA ASN A 1151 -30.08 -19.87 58.42
C ASN A 1151 -29.35 -21.14 57.90
N MET A 1152 -29.71 -21.63 56.71
CA MET A 1152 -29.05 -22.79 56.08
C MET A 1152 -27.66 -22.46 55.50
N TRP A 1153 -27.23 -21.19 55.49
CA TRP A 1153 -25.90 -20.74 55.04
C TRP A 1153 -24.98 -20.31 56.19
N GLN A 1154 -25.36 -20.56 57.44
CA GLN A 1154 -24.54 -20.20 58.60
C GLN A 1154 -23.30 -21.10 58.68
N GLU A 1155 -22.11 -20.53 58.50
CA GLU A 1155 -20.82 -21.22 58.64
C GLU A 1155 -20.18 -20.90 60.01
N CYS A 1156 -19.75 -21.93 60.75
CA CYS A 1156 -19.07 -21.77 62.04
C CYS A 1156 -17.58 -22.05 61.89
N CYS A 1157 -16.73 -21.04 62.08
CA CYS A 1157 -15.27 -21.20 62.20
C CYS A 1157 -14.88 -21.25 63.68
N GLN A 1158 -14.24 -22.33 64.10
CA GLN A 1158 -13.78 -22.67 65.46
C GLN A 1158 -14.85 -23.14 66.46
N ASP A 1159 -14.43 -24.15 67.23
CA ASP A 1159 -15.14 -24.97 68.22
C ASP A 1159 -16.37 -24.30 68.87
N GLY A 1160 -17.58 -24.67 68.41
CA GLY A 1160 -18.79 -24.18 69.06
C GLY A 1160 -20.14 -24.61 68.47
N CYS A 1161 -20.21 -25.11 67.24
CA CYS A 1161 -21.50 -25.55 66.69
C CYS A 1161 -21.75 -27.02 67.04
N SER A 1162 -22.42 -27.21 68.18
CA SER A 1162 -22.92 -28.49 68.68
C SER A 1162 -23.71 -29.24 67.61
N SER A 1163 -23.25 -30.46 67.33
CA SER A 1163 -23.88 -31.45 66.45
C SER A 1163 -25.35 -31.69 66.79
N ASN A 1164 -26.20 -31.79 65.77
CA ASN A 1164 -27.28 -32.77 65.78
C ASN A 1164 -27.27 -33.55 64.45
N ARG A 1165 -26.88 -34.83 64.58
CA ARG A 1165 -26.88 -35.85 63.52
C ARG A 1165 -28.31 -36.10 63.04
N LEU A 1166 -28.47 -36.33 61.74
CA LEU A 1166 -29.38 -37.37 61.26
C LEU A 1166 -28.64 -38.22 60.21
N GLN A 1167 -28.53 -39.52 60.54
CA GLN A 1167 -28.15 -40.66 59.69
C GLN A 1167 -29.13 -40.74 58.50
N THR A 1168 -28.81 -41.31 57.33
CA THR A 1168 -28.51 -42.72 57.00
C THR A 1168 -28.04 -42.75 55.54
N GLY A 1169 -26.97 -43.46 55.15
CA GLY A 1169 -26.99 -44.89 54.84
C GLY A 1169 -27.31 -45.16 53.36
N ASP A 1170 -26.25 -45.34 52.56
CA ASP A 1170 -26.07 -46.18 51.36
C ASP A 1170 -27.05 -46.13 50.17
N PHE A 1171 -26.53 -45.63 49.03
CA PHE A 1171 -26.95 -46.03 47.68
C PHE A 1171 -25.74 -46.56 46.89
N LEU A 1172 -25.67 -47.89 46.83
CA LEU A 1172 -25.48 -48.75 45.66
C LEU A 1172 -24.32 -48.50 44.68
N ASN A 1173 -23.30 -49.37 44.80
CA ASN A 1173 -22.63 -49.99 43.65
C ASN A 1173 -23.33 -51.31 43.31
N VAL A 1174 -23.58 -51.60 42.03
CA VAL A 1174 -23.24 -52.84 41.30
C VAL A 1174 -23.61 -52.65 39.82
N GLU A 1175 -22.59 -52.62 38.96
CA GLU A 1175 -22.70 -52.90 37.52
C GLU A 1175 -22.69 -54.42 37.26
N ASN A 1176 -23.26 -54.79 36.11
CA ASN A 1176 -23.17 -56.07 35.38
C ASN A 1176 -24.01 -57.26 35.86
N GLY A 1177 -25.01 -57.58 35.02
CA GLY A 1177 -25.56 -58.94 34.94
C GLY A 1177 -26.89 -59.06 34.17
N LYS A 1178 -26.79 -59.23 32.85
CA LYS A 1178 -27.75 -59.93 31.95
C LYS A 1178 -29.12 -59.28 31.65
N GLU A 1179 -29.19 -58.80 30.41
CA GLU A 1179 -30.19 -59.10 29.37
C GLU A 1179 -31.65 -59.49 29.73
N ILE A 1180 -32.57 -58.78 29.04
CA ILE A 1180 -33.86 -59.21 28.44
C ILE A 1180 -35.18 -58.79 29.14
N GLN A 1181 -35.97 -58.06 28.33
CA GLN A 1181 -37.43 -57.80 28.31
C GLN A 1181 -38.01 -56.92 29.43
N ARG A 1182 -38.75 -55.85 29.13
CA ARG A 1182 -39.80 -55.67 28.12
C ARG A 1182 -40.00 -54.19 27.78
#